data_AF-A0A151MJ36-F1
#
_entry.id   AF-A0A151MJ36-F1
#
_cell.length_a   1.000
_cell.length_b   1.000
_cell.length_c   1.000
_cell.angle_alpha   90.00
_cell.angle_beta   90.00
_cell.angle_gamma   90.00
#
_symmetry.space_group_name_H-M   'P 1'
#
loop_
_entity.id
_entity.type
_entity.pdbx_description
1 polymer ?
#
loop_
_entity_poly.entity_id
_entity_poly.type
_entity_poly.pdbx_seq_one_letter_code
_entity_poly.pdbx_strand_id
1 'polypeptide(L)'
;MVLVEYLWMVIVGFIVAFILAFSVGANDVANSFGTAVGSGVVTLRQACILASIFETTGSVLLGAKVGETIRKGIIDVNLYNSTVDLLMAGEVSAMVGSAVWQLIASFLKLPISGTHCIVGATIGFSLVAIGTQGVQWMQLVKIVASWFISPLLSGLMSGVLFVLIRYCILNKEDPVPNGLRALPVFYAATIAINVFSIMYTGAPVLGLVLPMWAIAVISIGVSLVFAFVVWIFVCPWMKRKIASRLKKDAALSRISDESLDKIQDEETPVFKELPGAKATDESTIPLTGSITEAAGVSDSIANGSHPRVPYGRAFSMTHTSMKSPVSNGTFNFDGQMRSDGHVYHTVHKDSGLYKDLLHKIHLDRANDDRPTQDNNYKLLRRNNSYTCYTAAICGMPVHSAFKATDTSTPEDSEKLVGDTVSYSKKRVRYDSYSSYCNAVAEAEIEAEEGGVEMKLASELSDPNQPPDDPVEEEKEEKDASEVHLLFHFLQILTACFGSFAHGGNDVSNAIGPLVALWLIYDQGGVLQEAATPIWLLLYGGLGICVGLWVWGRRVIQTMGKDLTPITPSSGFTIELASAFTVVVASNVGLPVSTTHCKVGSVVAVGWIRSRKGVDWHLFRNIFLAWFVTVPVAGLFSAGIMAIFILTTEHYRVMPGSEFTLKMGIAITLEKSSSSVLPMACGTCDLPGDDLLQMREHNPFQLQITAGLVKDGHWCLYFTDSHLTSRHPKMEEEHMPRRELESIHGIPLYWCFVEKWGQVEAFQARPDDLLISTYPKSGTTWISEIVDMIYNDGDVEKCKRDAIFNRVPFMEMSTPNFINGTEQLDKMPSPRLVKTHVPVQLLPISFWEKDCKMIYVARNAKDVAVSYYYFYQMAKLHPDPGPWNEFLEKFMAGNVAYGSWYDHVKGWWEKAKDYRILFLYYEDMKEDPKREVQKVIQFLGKELKEEVVNKILHHTSFQEMKKNPSVNYETMPSWALDHSISPFMRKGISGDWKNHFTVAQNERFNRHYEEQMKGLALRFRMEI
;
A
#
# COMPACT_ATOMS: atom_id res chain seq x y z
N MET A 1 20.85 -44.76 18.26
CA MET A 1 21.30 -43.66 17.38
C MET A 1 20.94 -44.02 15.94
N VAL A 2 19.64 -44.04 15.62
CA VAL A 2 19.11 -44.66 14.37
C VAL A 2 18.66 -43.63 13.34
N LEU A 3 18.38 -42.39 13.74
CA LEU A 3 17.83 -41.34 12.86
C LEU A 3 18.86 -40.35 12.29
N VAL A 4 20.16 -40.64 12.36
CA VAL A 4 21.21 -39.70 11.88
C VAL A 4 21.03 -39.34 10.40
N GLU A 5 20.58 -40.30 9.59
CA GLU A 5 20.27 -40.14 8.16
C GLU A 5 19.12 -39.15 7.89
N TYR A 6 18.26 -38.88 8.88
CA TYR A 6 17.11 -37.96 8.78
C TYR A 6 17.39 -36.57 9.38
N LEU A 7 18.63 -36.28 9.79
CA LEU A 7 19.03 -34.96 10.29
C LEU A 7 18.72 -33.82 9.29
N TRP A 8 18.77 -34.09 7.98
CA TRP A 8 18.42 -33.11 6.96
C TRP A 8 16.94 -32.68 7.04
N MET A 9 16.00 -33.60 7.38
CA MET A 9 14.59 -33.27 7.58
C MET A 9 14.42 -32.31 8.75
N VAL A 10 15.19 -32.52 9.83
CA VAL A 10 15.19 -31.63 10.99
C VAL A 10 15.71 -30.25 10.61
N ILE A 11 16.84 -30.15 9.90
CA ILE A 11 17.41 -28.87 9.44
C ILE A 11 16.43 -28.11 8.52
N VAL A 12 15.82 -28.81 7.54
CA VAL A 12 14.78 -28.23 6.68
C VAL A 12 13.57 -27.80 7.52
N GLY A 13 13.15 -28.63 8.48
CA GLY A 13 12.08 -28.33 9.42
C GLY A 13 12.30 -27.04 10.20
N PHE A 14 13.51 -26.78 10.73
CA PHE A 14 13.85 -25.52 11.36
C PHE A 14 13.68 -24.33 10.41
N ILE A 15 14.24 -24.42 9.19
CA ILE A 15 14.16 -23.35 8.19
C ILE A 15 12.69 -23.05 7.83
N VAL A 16 11.90 -24.08 7.55
CA VAL A 16 10.48 -23.93 7.18
C VAL A 16 9.65 -23.45 8.38
N ALA A 17 9.92 -23.91 9.60
CA ALA A 17 9.25 -23.43 10.80
C ALA A 17 9.53 -21.94 11.05
N PHE A 18 10.74 -21.46 10.77
CA PHE A 18 11.05 -20.03 10.83
C PHE A 18 10.29 -19.22 9.78
N ILE A 19 10.20 -19.72 8.54
CA ILE A 19 9.39 -19.10 7.47
C ILE A 19 7.91 -19.09 7.86
N LEU A 20 7.40 -20.15 8.48
CA LEU A 20 6.02 -20.25 8.97
C LEU A 20 5.76 -19.26 10.12
N ALA A 21 6.66 -19.18 11.11
CA ALA A 21 6.59 -18.20 12.19
C ALA A 21 6.66 -16.76 11.65
N PHE A 22 7.52 -16.49 10.67
CA PHE A 22 7.59 -15.23 9.95
C PHE A 22 6.26 -14.92 9.23
N SER A 23 5.61 -15.91 8.65
CA SER A 23 4.31 -15.75 7.97
C SER A 23 3.20 -15.38 8.94
N VAL A 24 3.14 -16.07 10.09
CA VAL A 24 2.21 -15.75 11.20
C VAL A 24 2.42 -14.30 11.68
N GLY A 25 3.67 -13.90 11.93
CA GLY A 25 4.00 -12.52 12.33
C GLY A 25 3.75 -11.46 11.26
N ALA A 26 3.80 -11.84 9.98
CA ALA A 26 3.46 -10.96 8.86
C ALA A 26 1.94 -10.76 8.72
N ASN A 27 1.14 -11.80 8.96
CA ASN A 27 -0.31 -11.79 8.75
C ASN A 27 -1.08 -11.26 9.97
N ASP A 28 -0.81 -11.81 11.15
CA ASP A 28 -1.78 -11.81 12.25
C ASP A 28 -1.52 -10.71 13.31
N VAL A 29 -0.35 -10.05 13.34
CA VAL A 29 -0.08 -8.93 14.30
C VAL A 29 -1.00 -7.72 14.07
N ALA A 30 -1.57 -7.59 12.87
CA ALA A 30 -2.63 -6.62 12.58
C ALA A 30 -3.88 -6.82 13.46
N ASN A 31 -4.14 -8.04 13.95
CA ASN A 31 -5.22 -8.33 14.88
C ASN A 31 -4.98 -7.69 16.26
N SER A 32 -3.72 -7.63 16.71
CA SER A 32 -3.34 -7.09 18.02
C SER A 32 -3.27 -5.56 18.02
N PHE A 33 -2.53 -4.96 17.08
CA PHE A 33 -2.25 -3.52 17.06
C PHE A 33 -2.98 -2.71 15.97
N GLY A 34 -3.68 -3.35 15.02
CA GLY A 34 -4.38 -2.63 13.93
C GLY A 34 -5.42 -1.63 14.45
N THR A 35 -6.11 -1.96 15.54
CA THR A 35 -7.09 -1.08 16.20
C THR A 35 -6.44 0.08 16.96
N ALA A 36 -5.26 -0.11 17.56
CA ALA A 36 -4.52 0.94 18.27
C ALA A 36 -3.77 1.89 17.31
N VAL A 37 -3.36 1.40 16.14
CA VAL A 37 -2.78 2.23 15.06
C VAL A 37 -3.88 2.96 14.28
N GLY A 38 -5.01 2.30 13.99
CA GLY A 38 -6.14 2.89 13.27
C GLY A 38 -6.84 4.03 14.01
N SER A 39 -6.93 3.93 15.34
CA SER A 39 -7.45 4.98 16.24
C SER A 39 -6.44 6.11 16.51
N GLY A 40 -5.21 6.04 15.98
CA GLY A 40 -4.16 7.04 16.20
C GLY A 40 -3.54 7.03 17.60
N VAL A 41 -3.84 6.03 18.44
CA VAL A 41 -3.33 5.92 19.82
C VAL A 41 -1.84 5.54 19.86
N VAL A 42 -1.37 4.72 18.90
CA VAL A 42 0.01 4.23 18.85
C VAL A 42 0.59 4.40 17.45
N THR A 43 1.82 4.92 17.35
CA THR A 43 2.53 4.97 16.06
C THR A 43 2.94 3.57 15.59
N LEU A 44 3.08 3.37 14.28
CA LEU A 44 3.47 2.06 13.72
C LEU A 44 4.81 1.53 14.28
N ARG A 45 5.78 2.42 14.56
CA ARG A 45 7.06 2.04 15.18
C ARG A 45 6.88 1.55 16.62
N GLN A 46 6.11 2.28 17.44
CA GLN A 46 5.80 1.88 18.81
C GLN A 46 5.02 0.56 18.85
N ALA A 47 4.05 0.38 17.94
CA ALA A 47 3.28 -0.85 17.82
C ALA A 47 4.19 -2.06 17.52
N CYS A 48 5.15 -1.94 16.59
CA CYS A 48 6.10 -3.02 16.28
C CYS A 48 7.00 -3.37 17.49
N ILE A 49 7.46 -2.38 18.24
CA ILE A 49 8.29 -2.58 19.44
C ILE A 49 7.49 -3.30 20.54
N LEU A 50 6.30 -2.79 20.87
CA LEU A 50 5.45 -3.39 21.90
C LEU A 50 5.02 -4.81 21.52
N ALA A 51 4.60 -5.03 20.28
CA ALA A 51 4.28 -6.37 19.79
C ALA A 51 5.47 -7.33 19.93
N SER A 52 6.67 -6.94 19.51
CA SER A 52 7.86 -7.80 19.61
C SER A 52 8.10 -8.32 21.04
N ILE A 53 7.88 -7.45 22.04
CA ILE A 53 8.02 -7.81 23.47
C ILE A 53 6.89 -8.75 23.91
N PHE A 54 5.63 -8.37 23.67
CA PHE A 54 4.48 -9.10 24.20
C PHE A 54 4.22 -10.42 23.47
N GLU A 55 4.46 -10.52 22.17
CA GLU A 55 4.31 -11.79 21.43
C GLU A 55 5.38 -12.80 21.82
N THR A 56 6.64 -12.37 21.96
CA THR A 56 7.72 -13.24 22.47
C THR A 56 7.42 -13.71 23.89
N THR A 57 6.91 -12.81 24.75
CA THR A 57 6.56 -13.15 26.14
C THR A 57 5.37 -14.11 26.21
N GLY A 58 4.33 -13.91 25.40
CA GLY A 58 3.17 -14.81 25.30
C GLY A 58 3.53 -16.18 24.76
N SER A 59 4.34 -16.20 23.69
CA SER A 59 4.89 -17.40 23.07
C SER A 59 5.59 -18.30 24.08
N VAL A 60 6.46 -17.73 24.93
CA VAL A 60 7.22 -18.48 25.94
C VAL A 60 6.34 -18.94 27.11
N LEU A 61 5.41 -18.09 27.59
CA LEU A 61 4.67 -18.36 28.82
C LEU A 61 3.38 -19.17 28.62
N LEU A 62 2.78 -19.16 27.42
CA LEU A 62 1.52 -19.86 27.12
C LEU A 62 1.59 -20.83 25.92
N GLY A 63 2.54 -20.64 24.99
CA GLY A 63 2.60 -21.37 23.72
C GLY A 63 2.76 -22.89 23.81
N ALA A 64 3.24 -23.43 24.93
CA ALA A 64 3.45 -24.86 25.09
C ALA A 64 2.15 -25.69 24.93
N LYS A 65 1.02 -25.22 25.47
CA LYS A 65 -0.19 -26.05 25.62
C LYS A 65 -1.00 -26.21 24.34
N VAL A 66 -1.10 -25.16 23.53
CA VAL A 66 -1.74 -25.24 22.21
C VAL A 66 -0.84 -26.03 21.23
N GLY A 67 0.48 -25.93 21.36
CA GLY A 67 1.44 -26.75 20.60
C GLY A 67 1.28 -28.26 20.83
N GLU A 68 1.00 -28.70 22.06
CA GLU A 68 0.68 -30.10 22.36
C GLU A 68 -0.53 -30.62 21.56
N THR A 69 -1.60 -29.82 21.47
CA THR A 69 -2.83 -30.17 20.74
C THR A 69 -2.63 -30.20 19.23
N ILE A 70 -1.84 -29.28 18.66
CA ILE A 70 -1.52 -29.29 17.22
C ILE A 70 -0.71 -30.55 16.88
N ARG A 71 0.30 -30.88 17.70
CA ARG A 71 1.19 -32.04 17.53
C ARG A 71 0.49 -33.40 17.67
N LYS A 72 -0.43 -33.56 18.65
CA LYS A 72 -1.02 -34.88 19.00
C LYS A 72 -2.54 -35.00 18.86
N GLY A 73 -3.25 -33.88 18.79
CA GLY A 73 -4.71 -33.87 18.81
C GLY A 73 -5.35 -34.09 17.44
N ILE A 74 -4.64 -33.79 16.35
CA ILE A 74 -5.20 -33.81 14.99
C ILE A 74 -5.07 -35.21 14.35
N ILE A 75 -3.95 -35.89 14.59
CA ILE A 75 -3.58 -37.17 13.96
C ILE A 75 -3.35 -38.27 15.00
N ASP A 76 -3.57 -39.52 14.61
CA ASP A 76 -3.21 -40.68 15.46
C ASP A 76 -1.76 -41.11 15.18
N VAL A 77 -0.84 -40.58 15.99
CA VAL A 77 0.60 -40.88 15.91
C VAL A 77 0.93 -42.37 16.07
N ASN A 78 0.05 -43.18 16.69
CA ASN A 78 0.29 -44.60 16.90
C ASN A 78 0.28 -45.41 15.59
N LEU A 79 -0.41 -44.92 14.56
CA LEU A 79 -0.45 -45.54 13.23
C LEU A 79 0.90 -45.44 12.49
N TYR A 80 1.80 -44.56 12.95
CA TYR A 80 3.13 -44.34 12.39
C TYR A 80 4.24 -45.11 13.15
N ASN A 81 3.91 -45.98 14.11
CA ASN A 81 4.90 -46.76 14.89
C ASN A 81 5.91 -47.53 14.02
N SER A 82 5.50 -47.96 12.82
CA SER A 82 6.34 -48.70 11.86
C SER A 82 6.97 -47.81 10.77
N THR A 83 6.66 -46.50 10.75
CA THR A 83 6.97 -45.55 9.68
C THR A 83 7.28 -44.16 10.27
N VAL A 84 8.25 -44.13 11.18
CA VAL A 84 8.67 -42.92 11.93
C VAL A 84 9.15 -41.81 10.99
N ASP A 85 9.86 -42.19 9.93
CA ASP A 85 10.33 -41.35 8.84
C ASP A 85 9.20 -40.69 8.05
N LEU A 86 8.11 -41.43 7.79
CA LEU A 86 6.91 -40.90 7.16
C LEU A 86 6.22 -39.85 8.03
N LEU A 87 6.20 -40.03 9.35
CA LEU A 87 5.69 -39.00 10.28
C LEU A 87 6.57 -37.74 10.24
N MET A 88 7.90 -37.89 10.25
CA MET A 88 8.82 -36.75 10.11
C MET A 88 8.62 -35.98 8.79
N ALA A 89 8.47 -36.68 7.66
CA ALA A 89 8.13 -36.08 6.37
C ALA A 89 6.75 -35.39 6.39
N GLY A 90 5.80 -35.95 7.14
CA GLY A 90 4.48 -35.35 7.39
C GLY A 90 4.55 -34.01 8.11
N GLU A 91 5.29 -33.91 9.23
CA GLU A 91 5.47 -32.65 9.97
C GLU A 91 6.13 -31.57 9.09
N VAL A 92 7.14 -31.93 8.29
CA VAL A 92 7.75 -31.02 7.31
C VAL A 92 6.73 -30.58 6.25
N SER A 93 5.94 -31.52 5.72
CA SER A 93 4.87 -31.23 4.75
C SER A 93 3.80 -30.30 5.32
N ALA A 94 3.43 -30.45 6.59
CA ALA A 94 2.48 -29.59 7.29
C ALA A 94 3.00 -28.15 7.39
N MET A 95 4.26 -28.01 7.78
CA MET A 95 4.90 -26.70 7.87
C MET A 95 5.03 -26.02 6.50
N VAL A 96 5.45 -26.74 5.45
CA VAL A 96 5.55 -26.18 4.09
C VAL A 96 4.18 -25.77 3.56
N GLY A 97 3.17 -26.64 3.64
CA GLY A 97 1.82 -26.34 3.13
C GLY A 97 1.16 -25.16 3.84
N SER A 98 1.36 -25.06 5.16
CA SER A 98 0.89 -23.92 5.96
C SER A 98 1.65 -22.63 5.61
N ALA A 99 2.98 -22.68 5.49
CA ALA A 99 3.81 -21.51 5.18
C ALA A 99 3.53 -20.95 3.78
N VAL A 100 3.44 -21.81 2.76
CA VAL A 100 3.14 -21.40 1.38
C VAL A 100 1.80 -20.68 1.30
N TRP A 101 0.73 -21.25 1.87
CA TRP A 101 -0.57 -20.59 1.83
C TRP A 101 -0.63 -19.30 2.65
N GLN A 102 0.02 -19.23 3.82
CA GLN A 102 0.07 -18.00 4.62
C GLN A 102 0.85 -16.87 3.93
N LEU A 103 1.98 -17.17 3.28
CA LEU A 103 2.73 -16.18 2.48
C LEU A 103 1.91 -15.68 1.29
N ILE A 104 1.21 -16.57 0.58
CA ILE A 104 0.33 -16.21 -0.53
C ILE A 104 -0.82 -15.32 -0.02
N ALA A 105 -1.48 -15.68 1.07
CA ALA A 105 -2.58 -14.88 1.63
C ALA A 105 -2.11 -13.51 2.13
N SER A 106 -0.95 -13.44 2.80
CA SER A 106 -0.32 -12.17 3.23
C SER A 106 0.05 -11.29 2.04
N PHE A 107 0.51 -11.88 0.93
CA PHE A 107 0.79 -11.18 -0.32
C PHE A 107 -0.50 -10.64 -0.97
N LEU A 108 -1.56 -11.45 -0.99
CA LEU A 108 -2.90 -11.05 -1.46
C LEU A 108 -3.64 -10.13 -0.48
N LYS A 109 -3.05 -9.80 0.68
CA LYS A 109 -3.63 -9.00 1.78
C LYS A 109 -4.96 -9.56 2.32
N LEU A 110 -5.09 -10.89 2.31
CA LEU A 110 -6.27 -11.58 2.82
C LEU A 110 -6.05 -11.94 4.30
N PRO A 111 -6.83 -11.38 5.25
CA PRO A 111 -6.72 -11.72 6.67
C PRO A 111 -7.27 -13.13 6.90
N ILE A 112 -6.40 -14.13 6.79
CA ILE A 112 -6.71 -15.54 7.07
C ILE A 112 -6.39 -15.91 8.53
N SER A 113 -6.37 -17.21 8.81
CA SER A 113 -6.13 -17.78 10.13
C SER A 113 -4.98 -18.79 10.04
N GLY A 114 -3.82 -18.47 10.63
CA GLY A 114 -2.68 -19.40 10.67
C GLY A 114 -3.02 -20.75 11.30
N THR A 115 -3.93 -20.74 12.28
CA THR A 115 -4.47 -21.94 12.93
C THR A 115 -5.26 -22.84 11.97
N HIS A 116 -6.04 -22.25 11.06
CA HIS A 116 -6.74 -23.01 10.03
C HIS A 116 -5.77 -23.59 8.99
N CYS A 117 -4.71 -22.85 8.65
CA CYS A 117 -3.67 -23.33 7.74
C CYS A 117 -2.99 -24.59 8.26
N ILE A 118 -2.51 -24.57 9.51
CA ILE A 118 -1.75 -25.71 10.03
C ILE A 118 -2.64 -26.93 10.28
N VAL A 119 -3.88 -26.73 10.76
CA VAL A 119 -4.84 -27.84 10.92
C VAL A 119 -5.21 -28.44 9.56
N GLY A 120 -5.47 -27.61 8.54
CA GLY A 120 -5.73 -28.08 7.18
C GLY A 120 -4.55 -28.82 6.57
N ALA A 121 -3.33 -28.28 6.70
CA ALA A 121 -2.09 -28.90 6.23
C ALA A 121 -1.84 -30.26 6.92
N THR A 122 -2.03 -30.34 8.23
CA THR A 122 -1.87 -31.57 9.03
C THR A 122 -2.83 -32.68 8.57
N ILE A 123 -4.10 -32.32 8.31
CA ILE A 123 -5.07 -33.24 7.70
C ILE A 123 -4.62 -33.66 6.29
N GLY A 124 -4.14 -32.70 5.49
CA GLY A 124 -3.68 -32.90 4.11
C GLY A 124 -2.61 -33.97 3.98
N PHE A 125 -1.51 -33.88 4.74
CA PHE A 125 -0.47 -34.93 4.68
C PHE A 125 -0.97 -36.25 5.25
N SER A 126 -1.76 -36.25 6.33
CA SER A 126 -2.21 -37.49 6.97
C SER A 126 -3.14 -38.32 6.06
N LEU A 127 -4.02 -37.64 5.31
CA LEU A 127 -4.86 -38.26 4.29
C LEU A 127 -4.06 -38.89 3.14
N VAL A 128 -2.89 -38.36 2.80
CA VAL A 128 -2.00 -38.94 1.77
C VAL A 128 -1.15 -40.08 2.35
N ALA A 129 -0.72 -39.96 3.61
CA ALA A 129 0.18 -40.91 4.26
C ALA A 129 -0.50 -42.21 4.71
N ILE A 130 -1.65 -42.10 5.38
CA ILE A 130 -2.36 -43.19 6.06
C ILE A 130 -3.85 -43.25 5.65
N GLY A 131 -4.37 -42.23 4.96
CA GLY A 131 -5.77 -42.13 4.60
C GLY A 131 -6.65 -41.62 5.75
N THR A 132 -7.96 -41.86 5.65
CA THR A 132 -8.95 -41.32 6.61
C THR A 132 -8.80 -41.84 8.04
N GLN A 133 -8.05 -42.94 8.25
CA GLN A 133 -7.77 -43.49 9.57
C GLN A 133 -6.69 -42.70 10.33
N GLY A 134 -5.84 -41.96 9.62
CA GLY A 134 -4.78 -41.15 10.24
C GLY A 134 -5.28 -39.94 11.04
N VAL A 135 -6.53 -39.52 10.84
CA VAL A 135 -7.10 -38.27 11.39
C VAL A 135 -8.04 -38.57 12.57
N GLN A 136 -7.85 -37.88 13.69
CA GLN A 136 -8.71 -38.00 14.87
C GLN A 136 -10.00 -37.16 14.73
N TRP A 137 -10.96 -37.65 13.95
CA TRP A 137 -12.21 -36.96 13.61
C TRP A 137 -12.95 -36.35 14.81
N MET A 138 -12.99 -37.03 15.97
CA MET A 138 -13.67 -36.52 17.18
C MET A 138 -12.93 -35.36 17.86
N GLN A 139 -11.60 -35.28 17.73
CA GLN A 139 -10.83 -34.11 18.16
C GLN A 139 -10.97 -32.98 17.14
N LEU A 140 -10.91 -33.29 15.84
CA LEU A 140 -11.12 -32.33 14.77
C LEU A 140 -12.49 -31.63 14.87
N VAL A 141 -13.57 -32.36 15.18
CA VAL A 141 -14.90 -31.76 15.42
C VAL A 141 -14.88 -30.76 16.59
N LYS A 142 -14.14 -31.02 17.68
CA LYS A 142 -13.99 -30.06 18.79
C LYS A 142 -13.22 -28.81 18.35
N ILE A 143 -12.16 -28.98 17.56
CA ILE A 143 -11.38 -27.87 16.99
C ILE A 143 -12.28 -27.02 16.07
N VAL A 144 -12.97 -27.64 15.11
CA VAL A 144 -13.87 -26.95 14.18
C VAL A 144 -15.02 -26.25 14.92
N ALA A 145 -15.62 -26.88 15.94
CA ALA A 145 -16.63 -26.23 16.78
C ALA A 145 -16.08 -24.98 17.49
N SER A 146 -14.84 -25.02 17.98
CA SER A 146 -14.19 -23.86 18.61
C SER A 146 -14.04 -22.68 17.66
N TRP A 147 -13.86 -22.92 16.35
CA TRP A 147 -13.72 -21.87 15.33
C TRP A 147 -15.00 -21.07 15.07
N PHE A 148 -16.17 -21.63 15.39
CA PHE A 148 -17.47 -20.93 15.35
C PHE A 148 -17.86 -20.35 16.72
N ILE A 149 -17.56 -21.07 17.80
CA ILE A 149 -17.89 -20.64 19.18
C ILE A 149 -17.04 -19.43 19.58
N SER A 150 -15.75 -19.39 19.24
CA SER A 150 -14.84 -18.32 19.65
C SER A 150 -15.20 -16.93 19.08
N PRO A 151 -15.49 -16.71 17.78
CA PRO A 151 -15.94 -15.40 17.29
C PRO A 151 -17.29 -14.97 17.88
N LEU A 152 -18.22 -15.92 18.09
CA LEU A 152 -19.53 -15.63 18.68
C LEU A 152 -19.40 -15.21 20.15
N LEU A 153 -18.59 -15.94 20.93
CA LEU A 153 -18.29 -15.62 22.32
C LEU A 153 -17.57 -14.27 22.44
N SER A 154 -16.54 -14.04 21.62
CA SER A 154 -15.77 -12.79 21.58
C SER A 154 -16.69 -11.60 21.23
N GLY A 155 -17.57 -11.76 20.24
CA GLY A 155 -18.57 -10.77 19.85
C GLY A 155 -19.55 -10.45 20.98
N LEU A 156 -20.16 -11.47 21.58
CA LEU A 156 -21.05 -11.32 22.73
C LEU A 156 -20.36 -10.60 23.90
N MET A 157 -19.14 -11.02 24.25
CA MET A 157 -18.35 -10.42 25.33
C MET A 157 -18.01 -8.95 25.06
N SER A 158 -17.54 -8.61 23.85
CA SER A 158 -17.26 -7.22 23.49
C SER A 158 -18.53 -6.37 23.46
N GLY A 159 -19.66 -6.93 23.02
CA GLY A 159 -20.94 -6.22 22.98
C GLY A 159 -21.46 -5.89 24.38
N VAL A 160 -21.45 -6.88 25.29
CA VAL A 160 -21.80 -6.68 26.71
C VAL A 160 -20.85 -5.66 27.35
N LEU A 161 -19.54 -5.79 27.15
CA LEU A 161 -18.54 -4.87 27.69
C LEU A 161 -18.73 -3.44 27.16
N PHE A 162 -19.01 -3.27 25.86
CA PHE A 162 -19.24 -1.96 25.26
C PHE A 162 -20.55 -1.32 25.75
N VAL A 163 -21.64 -2.08 25.90
CA VAL A 163 -22.89 -1.59 26.52
C VAL A 163 -22.67 -1.17 27.97
N LEU A 164 -21.91 -1.96 28.75
CA LEU A 164 -21.56 -1.61 30.14
C LEU A 164 -20.73 -0.32 30.22
N ILE A 165 -19.75 -0.14 29.34
CA ILE A 165 -18.94 1.09 29.27
C ILE A 165 -19.77 2.28 28.80
N ARG A 166 -20.66 2.09 27.82
CA ARG A 166 -21.57 3.14 27.35
C ARG A 166 -22.49 3.61 28.48
N TYR A 167 -23.08 2.69 29.24
CA TYR A 167 -23.95 3.01 30.37
C TYR A 167 -23.22 3.60 31.59
N CYS A 168 -22.05 3.06 31.95
CA CYS A 168 -21.34 3.43 33.18
C CYS A 168 -20.40 4.62 33.02
N ILE A 169 -19.88 4.86 31.81
CA ILE A 169 -18.86 5.88 31.54
C ILE A 169 -19.34 6.88 30.47
N LEU A 170 -19.66 6.43 29.25
CA LEU A 170 -19.85 7.34 28.10
C LEU A 170 -21.12 8.20 28.21
N ASN A 171 -22.24 7.63 28.67
CA ASN A 171 -23.53 8.33 28.77
C ASN A 171 -23.71 9.08 30.10
N LYS A 172 -22.62 9.44 30.80
CA LYS A 172 -22.66 10.24 32.03
C LYS A 172 -22.34 11.70 31.74
N GLU A 173 -23.01 12.61 32.45
CA GLU A 173 -22.83 14.06 32.34
C GLU A 173 -21.36 14.51 32.49
N ASP A 174 -20.61 13.84 33.36
CA ASP A 174 -19.15 13.90 33.41
C ASP A 174 -18.56 12.47 33.32
N PRO A 175 -17.94 12.08 32.19
CA PRO A 175 -17.38 10.74 32.02
C PRO A 175 -16.02 10.57 32.72
N VAL A 176 -15.28 11.66 33.03
CA VAL A 176 -13.88 11.57 33.47
C VAL A 176 -13.71 10.98 34.88
N PRO A 177 -14.45 11.39 35.92
CA PRO A 177 -14.35 10.79 37.26
C PRO A 177 -14.78 9.32 37.27
N ASN A 178 -15.78 8.97 36.45
CA ASN A 178 -16.28 7.60 36.35
C ASN A 178 -15.27 6.70 35.65
N GLY A 179 -14.68 7.18 34.55
CA GLY A 179 -13.57 6.54 33.86
C GLY A 179 -12.34 6.33 34.74
N LEU A 180 -11.91 7.37 35.47
CA LEU A 180 -10.77 7.28 36.41
C LEU A 180 -11.02 6.34 37.60
N ARG A 181 -12.28 6.11 37.98
CA ARG A 181 -12.67 5.10 38.99
C ARG A 181 -12.70 3.68 38.41
N ALA A 182 -13.05 3.51 37.14
CA ALA A 182 -13.05 2.22 36.45
C ALA A 182 -11.62 1.76 36.08
N LEU A 183 -10.69 2.70 35.90
CA LEU A 183 -9.33 2.43 35.40
C LEU A 183 -8.54 1.40 36.25
N PRO A 184 -8.51 1.47 37.61
CA PRO A 184 -7.91 0.42 38.43
C PRO A 184 -8.55 -0.96 38.25
N VAL A 185 -9.87 -1.02 38.01
CA VAL A 185 -10.62 -2.28 37.82
C VAL A 185 -10.25 -2.94 36.51
N PHE A 186 -10.15 -2.19 35.42
CA PHE A 186 -9.70 -2.73 34.12
C PHE A 186 -8.24 -3.23 34.15
N TYR A 187 -7.35 -2.49 34.81
CA TYR A 187 -5.96 -2.93 35.02
C TYR A 187 -5.92 -4.19 35.89
N ALA A 188 -6.63 -4.23 37.02
CA ALA A 188 -6.71 -5.43 37.85
C ALA A 188 -7.25 -6.64 37.11
N ALA A 189 -8.35 -6.51 36.35
CA ALA A 189 -8.91 -7.59 35.57
C ALA A 189 -7.88 -8.14 34.56
N THR A 190 -7.24 -7.26 33.79
CA THR A 190 -6.23 -7.64 32.79
C THR A 190 -5.03 -8.34 33.44
N ILE A 191 -4.52 -7.83 34.56
CA ILE A 191 -3.42 -8.46 35.31
C ILE A 191 -3.86 -9.79 35.92
N ALA A 192 -5.07 -9.89 36.49
CA ALA A 192 -5.59 -11.12 37.08
C ALA A 192 -5.67 -12.25 36.03
N ILE A 193 -6.24 -11.95 34.86
CA ILE A 193 -6.37 -12.89 33.74
C ILE A 193 -4.99 -13.39 33.30
N ASN A 194 -4.03 -12.49 33.08
CA ASN A 194 -2.68 -12.85 32.65
C ASN A 194 -1.92 -13.66 33.70
N VAL A 195 -1.90 -13.22 34.95
CA VAL A 195 -1.22 -13.93 36.04
C VAL A 195 -1.84 -15.30 36.26
N PHE A 196 -3.18 -15.42 36.23
CA PHE A 196 -3.86 -16.71 36.31
C PHE A 196 -3.48 -17.62 35.14
N SER A 197 -3.46 -17.11 33.90
CA SER A 197 -3.10 -17.86 32.70
C SER A 197 -1.66 -18.39 32.76
N ILE A 198 -0.70 -17.53 33.08
CA ILE A 198 0.73 -17.89 33.22
C ILE A 198 0.92 -18.91 34.35
N MET A 199 0.24 -18.74 35.49
CA MET A 199 0.35 -19.65 36.62
C MET A 199 -0.48 -20.94 36.48
N TYR A 200 -1.46 -21.00 35.57
CA TYR A 200 -2.21 -22.22 35.29
C TYR A 200 -1.51 -23.07 34.24
N THR A 201 -1.15 -22.45 33.12
CA THR A 201 -0.64 -23.16 31.94
C THR A 201 0.89 -23.14 31.86
N GLY A 202 1.54 -22.06 32.31
CA GLY A 202 2.99 -21.92 32.35
C GLY A 202 3.66 -22.41 33.64
N ALA A 203 2.92 -22.72 34.71
CA ALA A 203 3.50 -23.21 35.96
C ALA A 203 4.36 -24.48 35.82
N PRO A 204 3.99 -25.50 35.00
CA PRO A 204 4.87 -26.63 34.73
C PRO A 204 6.20 -26.23 34.06
N VAL A 205 6.17 -25.20 33.19
CA VAL A 205 7.36 -24.64 32.52
C VAL A 205 8.23 -23.86 33.50
N LEU A 206 7.61 -23.24 34.52
CA LEU A 206 8.27 -22.53 35.62
C LEU A 206 8.68 -23.43 36.80
N GLY A 207 8.43 -24.74 36.73
CA GLY A 207 8.74 -25.69 37.81
C GLY A 207 7.85 -25.56 39.06
N LEU A 208 6.72 -24.87 38.96
CA LEU A 208 5.77 -24.65 40.05
C LEU A 208 4.60 -25.64 39.95
N VAL A 209 4.25 -26.28 41.05
CA VAL A 209 3.06 -27.15 41.15
C VAL A 209 2.14 -26.59 42.24
N LEU A 210 1.19 -25.75 41.85
CA LEU A 210 0.26 -25.07 42.74
C LEU A 210 -1.19 -25.50 42.45
N PRO A 211 -2.04 -25.68 43.47
CA PRO A 211 -3.46 -25.98 43.27
C PRO A 211 -4.22 -24.76 42.74
N MET A 212 -5.30 -25.01 41.97
CA MET A 212 -6.11 -23.98 41.30
C MET A 212 -6.55 -22.82 42.19
N TRP A 213 -6.95 -23.11 43.43
CA TRP A 213 -7.39 -22.08 44.38
C TRP A 213 -6.23 -21.17 44.80
N ALA A 214 -5.01 -21.70 44.93
CA ALA A 214 -3.83 -20.90 45.29
C ALA A 214 -3.41 -20.00 44.11
N ILE A 215 -3.49 -20.51 42.88
CA ILE A 215 -3.27 -19.71 41.66
C ILE A 215 -4.29 -18.55 41.58
N ALA A 216 -5.57 -18.83 41.84
CA ALA A 216 -6.61 -17.80 41.87
C ALA A 216 -6.36 -16.75 42.97
N VAL A 217 -6.00 -17.16 44.19
CA VAL A 217 -5.67 -16.24 45.30
C VAL A 217 -4.45 -15.38 44.98
N ILE A 218 -3.40 -15.95 44.39
CA ILE A 218 -2.18 -15.20 44.01
C ILE A 218 -2.50 -14.20 42.88
N SER A 219 -3.25 -14.62 41.86
CA SER A 219 -3.71 -13.73 40.78
C SER A 219 -4.56 -12.56 41.30
N ILE A 220 -5.50 -12.82 42.22
CA ILE A 220 -6.31 -11.78 42.86
C ILE A 220 -5.43 -10.87 43.74
N GLY A 221 -4.48 -11.42 44.49
CA GLY A 221 -3.54 -10.64 45.31
C GLY A 221 -2.68 -9.69 44.47
N VAL A 222 -2.05 -10.19 43.40
CA VAL A 222 -1.22 -9.38 42.50
C VAL A 222 -2.05 -8.31 41.79
N SER A 223 -3.24 -8.65 41.28
CA SER A 223 -4.11 -7.69 40.61
C SER A 223 -4.65 -6.59 41.54
N LEU A 224 -4.96 -6.90 42.81
CA LEU A 224 -5.33 -5.90 43.81
C LEU A 224 -4.18 -4.95 44.14
N VAL A 225 -2.95 -5.45 44.25
CA VAL A 225 -1.74 -4.61 44.42
C VAL A 225 -1.57 -3.68 43.21
N PHE A 226 -1.73 -4.19 41.98
CA PHE A 226 -1.67 -3.36 40.78
C PHE A 226 -2.81 -2.34 40.70
N ALA A 227 -4.04 -2.68 41.07
CA ALA A 227 -5.14 -1.70 41.19
C ALA A 227 -4.80 -0.59 42.20
N PHE A 228 -4.22 -0.92 43.34
CA PHE A 228 -3.82 0.06 44.35
C PHE A 228 -2.72 1.01 43.82
N VAL A 229 -1.71 0.47 43.12
CA VAL A 229 -0.67 1.27 42.44
C VAL A 229 -1.28 2.18 41.35
N VAL A 230 -2.17 1.66 40.51
CA VAL A 230 -2.87 2.45 39.49
C VAL A 230 -3.71 3.55 40.12
N TRP A 231 -4.42 3.25 41.22
CA TRP A 231 -5.24 4.22 41.94
C TRP A 231 -4.43 5.35 42.61
N ILE A 232 -3.26 5.05 43.18
CA ILE A 232 -2.40 6.05 43.83
C ILE A 232 -1.55 6.87 42.84
N PHE A 233 -0.97 6.23 41.82
CA PHE A 233 0.00 6.89 40.95
C PHE A 233 -0.62 7.30 39.60
N VAL A 234 -1.30 6.38 38.92
CA VAL A 234 -1.79 6.59 37.55
C VAL A 234 -3.04 7.46 37.53
N CYS A 235 -4.04 7.20 38.36
CA CYS A 235 -5.29 7.98 38.35
C CYS A 235 -5.06 9.48 38.68
N PRO A 236 -4.24 9.88 39.69
CA PRO A 236 -3.95 11.29 39.94
C PRO A 236 -3.08 11.94 38.86
N TRP A 237 -2.15 11.19 38.26
CA TRP A 237 -1.35 11.67 37.13
C TRP A 237 -2.22 11.91 35.88
N MET A 238 -3.08 10.96 35.53
CA MET A 238 -4.04 11.11 34.42
C MET A 238 -5.00 12.28 34.68
N LYS A 239 -5.54 12.42 35.89
CA LYS A 239 -6.40 13.56 36.25
C LYS A 239 -5.70 14.91 36.06
N ARG A 240 -4.42 15.02 36.46
CA ARG A 240 -3.61 16.23 36.23
C ARG A 240 -3.35 16.46 34.73
N LYS A 241 -3.08 15.39 33.96
CA LYS A 241 -2.78 15.47 32.53
C LYS A 241 -4.01 15.89 31.70
N ILE A 242 -5.17 15.29 31.94
CA ILE A 242 -6.46 15.66 31.32
C ILE A 242 -6.81 17.12 31.66
N ALA A 243 -6.74 17.51 32.94
CA ALA A 243 -7.02 18.89 33.35
C ALA A 243 -6.04 19.92 32.76
N SER A 244 -4.78 19.53 32.48
CA SER A 244 -3.80 20.41 31.82
C SER A 244 -4.03 20.54 30.32
N ARG A 245 -4.49 19.46 29.66
CA ARG A 245 -4.87 19.42 28.25
C ARG A 245 -6.09 20.31 27.99
N LEU A 246 -7.18 20.10 28.73
CA LEU A 246 -8.39 20.94 28.71
C LEU A 246 -8.13 22.43 28.95
N LYS A 247 -7.21 22.77 29.85
CA LYS A 247 -6.82 24.18 30.07
C LYS A 247 -6.09 24.80 28.87
N LYS A 248 -5.23 24.04 28.17
CA LYS A 248 -4.58 24.49 26.93
C LYS A 248 -5.61 24.66 25.83
N ASP A 249 -6.49 23.69 25.64
CA ASP A 249 -7.55 23.75 24.63
C ASP A 249 -8.54 24.89 24.87
N ALA A 250 -8.94 25.13 26.13
CA ALA A 250 -9.79 26.27 26.48
C ALA A 250 -9.11 27.62 26.22
N ALA A 251 -7.80 27.73 26.48
CA ALA A 251 -7.01 28.92 26.15
C ALA A 251 -6.88 29.11 24.64
N LEU A 252 -6.65 28.04 23.87
CA LEU A 252 -6.58 28.07 22.41
C LEU A 252 -7.89 28.51 21.75
N SER A 253 -9.07 28.10 22.25
CA SER A 253 -10.34 28.68 21.78
C SER A 253 -10.43 30.17 22.06
N ARG A 254 -10.12 30.61 23.28
CA ARG A 254 -10.25 32.04 23.62
C ARG A 254 -9.34 32.92 22.76
N ILE A 255 -8.13 32.45 22.45
CA ILE A 255 -7.21 33.15 21.55
C ILE A 255 -7.76 33.15 20.10
N SER A 256 -8.37 32.05 19.65
CA SER A 256 -9.05 31.97 18.35
C SER A 256 -10.22 32.95 18.26
N ASP A 257 -11.11 32.96 19.26
CA ASP A 257 -12.30 33.80 19.29
C ASP A 257 -11.93 35.30 19.41
N GLU A 258 -10.98 35.66 20.29
CA GLU A 258 -10.47 37.03 20.43
C GLU A 258 -9.69 37.51 19.18
N SER A 259 -9.19 36.59 18.36
CA SER A 259 -8.59 36.93 17.06
C SER A 259 -9.62 37.13 15.94
N LEU A 260 -10.80 36.50 16.05
CA LEU A 260 -11.91 36.69 15.12
C LEU A 260 -12.64 38.01 15.36
N ASP A 261 -12.88 38.38 16.63
CA ASP A 261 -13.48 39.67 17.00
C ASP A 261 -12.65 40.85 16.50
N LYS A 262 -11.31 40.80 16.66
CA LYS A 262 -10.40 41.85 16.17
C LYS A 262 -10.36 42.01 14.65
N ILE A 263 -10.75 40.97 13.89
CA ILE A 263 -10.87 41.04 12.44
C ILE A 263 -12.22 41.64 12.02
N GLN A 264 -13.28 41.51 12.84
CA GLN A 264 -14.57 42.16 12.58
C GLN A 264 -14.56 43.66 12.89
N ASP A 265 -13.82 44.11 13.90
CA ASP A 265 -13.74 45.53 14.26
C ASP A 265 -12.98 46.41 13.23
N GLU A 266 -12.04 45.84 12.45
CA GLU A 266 -11.30 46.59 11.40
C GLU A 266 -12.07 46.76 10.07
N GLU A 267 -13.11 45.95 9.80
CA GLU A 267 -13.93 46.05 8.57
C GLU A 267 -15.27 46.78 8.77
N THR A 268 -15.23 48.02 9.29
CA THR A 268 -16.36 48.96 9.18
C THR A 268 -15.99 50.25 8.42
N PRO A 269 -16.52 50.47 7.19
CA PRO A 269 -16.20 51.67 6.43
C PRO A 269 -16.94 52.89 6.99
N VAL A 270 -16.18 53.81 7.60
CA VAL A 270 -16.70 55.10 8.09
C VAL A 270 -17.23 55.94 6.92
N PHE A 271 -18.56 55.94 6.74
CA PHE A 271 -19.25 56.90 5.89
C PHE A 271 -19.17 58.30 6.53
N LYS A 272 -18.60 59.26 5.80
CA LYS A 272 -18.44 60.64 6.26
C LYS A 272 -19.30 61.59 5.45
N GLU A 273 -20.53 61.80 5.89
CA GLU A 273 -21.35 62.93 5.46
C GLU A 273 -21.28 64.07 6.50
N LEU A 274 -21.19 65.30 5.98
CA LEU A 274 -21.49 66.56 6.67
C LEU A 274 -22.93 66.96 6.25
N PRO A 275 -23.66 67.83 6.98
CA PRO A 275 -23.20 68.73 8.05
C PRO A 275 -24.13 68.84 9.30
N GLY A 276 -23.62 69.51 10.35
CA GLY A 276 -24.44 70.37 11.20
C GLY A 276 -24.94 69.82 12.55
N ALA A 277 -24.29 70.26 13.63
CA ALA A 277 -24.89 70.32 14.96
C ALA A 277 -24.43 71.61 15.67
N LYS A 278 -25.38 72.34 16.25
CA LYS A 278 -25.15 73.51 17.11
C LYS A 278 -25.99 73.29 18.38
N ALA A 279 -25.38 73.53 19.55
CA ALA A 279 -26.06 73.78 20.83
C ALA A 279 -26.86 72.57 21.40
N THR A 280 -27.02 72.35 22.71
CA THR A 280 -26.53 72.98 23.96
C THR A 280 -26.92 72.06 25.14
N ASP A 281 -26.15 72.07 26.23
CA ASP A 281 -26.58 72.04 27.65
C ASP A 281 -27.56 70.92 28.17
N GLU A 282 -27.67 70.54 29.45
CA GLU A 282 -27.00 70.91 30.71
C GLU A 282 -27.28 69.84 31.80
N SER A 283 -26.34 69.61 32.74
CA SER A 283 -26.61 69.16 34.13
C SER A 283 -27.30 67.78 34.36
N THR A 284 -27.34 67.15 35.55
CA THR A 284 -27.03 67.60 36.92
C THR A 284 -26.51 66.43 37.80
N ILE A 285 -25.64 66.72 38.77
CA ILE A 285 -25.19 65.84 39.90
C ILE A 285 -25.91 66.38 41.17
N PRO A 286 -26.13 65.65 42.30
CA PRO A 286 -25.14 65.74 43.42
C PRO A 286 -25.11 64.66 44.58
N LEU A 287 -23.89 64.46 45.15
CA LEU A 287 -23.52 64.26 46.59
C LEU A 287 -24.01 62.97 47.35
N THR A 288 -23.37 62.40 48.40
CA THR A 288 -22.12 62.58 49.23
C THR A 288 -21.81 61.27 50.02
N GLY A 289 -20.69 60.99 50.70
CA GLY A 289 -19.40 61.65 51.09
C GLY A 289 -18.39 60.56 51.55
N SER A 290 -17.14 60.76 52.01
CA SER A 290 -16.46 61.78 52.84
C SER A 290 -14.90 61.73 52.66
N ILE A 291 -14.16 62.85 52.58
CA ILE A 291 -13.27 63.52 53.59
C ILE A 291 -12.07 62.63 54.06
N THR A 292 -10.77 63.00 53.93
CA THR A 292 -10.04 64.19 54.47
C THR A 292 -8.67 64.48 53.75
N GLU A 293 -8.33 65.77 53.53
CA GLU A 293 -7.01 66.50 53.62
C GLU A 293 -5.62 65.91 53.15
N ALA A 294 -4.62 66.68 52.66
CA ALA A 294 -4.51 68.10 52.22
C ALA A 294 -3.21 68.44 51.42
N ALA A 295 -3.27 69.48 50.56
CA ALA A 295 -2.24 70.42 50.02
C ALA A 295 -0.94 69.92 49.29
N GLY A 296 -0.46 70.53 48.19
CA GLY A 296 -1.02 71.57 47.28
C GLY A 296 0.01 72.26 46.34
N VAL A 297 -0.47 72.92 45.25
CA VAL A 297 0.15 74.07 44.49
C VAL A 297 1.42 73.79 43.61
N SER A 298 1.63 74.27 42.36
CA SER A 298 0.80 74.84 41.26
C SER A 298 1.58 74.96 39.91
N ASP A 299 0.87 74.90 38.77
CA ASP A 299 1.04 75.64 37.49
C ASP A 299 2.34 75.73 36.63
N SER A 300 2.19 75.20 35.39
CA SER A 300 2.39 75.89 34.08
C SER A 300 3.74 75.98 33.31
N ILE A 301 3.66 75.49 32.05
CA ILE A 301 4.10 76.09 30.75
C ILE A 301 5.62 76.15 30.32
N ALA A 302 5.88 75.43 29.21
CA ALA A 302 6.77 75.68 28.03
C ALA A 302 8.32 75.60 28.03
N ASN A 303 8.80 74.93 26.95
CA ASN A 303 10.02 75.15 26.13
C ASN A 303 11.45 75.03 26.72
N GLY A 304 12.35 74.35 25.98
CA GLY A 304 13.78 74.75 25.91
C GLY A 304 14.87 73.66 25.84
N SER A 305 15.18 73.15 24.64
CA SER A 305 16.52 72.83 24.07
C SER A 305 17.72 72.30 24.92
N HIS A 306 18.33 71.21 24.43
CA HIS A 306 19.68 70.67 24.73
C HIS A 306 20.85 71.64 24.45
N PRO A 307 22.10 71.36 24.94
CA PRO A 307 23.13 70.63 24.15
C PRO A 307 24.13 69.77 25.01
N ARG A 308 25.20 69.09 24.52
CA ARG A 308 25.45 68.13 23.39
C ARG A 308 26.94 67.63 23.45
N VAL A 309 27.23 66.33 23.14
CA VAL A 309 28.56 65.70 22.74
C VAL A 309 29.81 65.78 23.68
N PRO A 310 30.98 65.07 23.44
CA PRO A 310 31.33 63.95 22.52
C PRO A 310 32.26 62.77 23.02
N TYR A 311 32.18 61.61 22.34
CA TYR A 311 33.22 60.61 21.91
C TYR A 311 34.42 60.10 22.79
N GLY A 312 34.53 58.75 22.94
CA GLY A 312 35.68 57.95 22.41
C GLY A 312 36.58 57.08 23.35
N ARG A 313 36.96 55.85 22.86
CA ARG A 313 37.99 54.86 23.35
C ARG A 313 37.70 54.04 24.64
N ALA A 314 38.28 52.84 24.93
CA ALA A 314 38.96 51.77 24.15
C ALA A 314 39.33 50.53 25.06
N PHE A 315 39.87 49.43 24.47
CA PHE A 315 40.55 48.25 25.09
C PHE A 315 39.70 47.28 25.97
N SER A 316 40.09 46.04 26.34
CA SER A 316 40.93 44.91 25.83
C SER A 316 41.39 44.06 27.04
N MET A 317 41.50 42.72 26.95
CA MET A 317 42.59 41.87 27.53
C MET A 317 42.35 40.36 27.31
N THR A 318 43.43 39.59 27.05
CA THR A 318 43.49 38.11 26.97
C THR A 318 44.88 37.58 27.40
N HIS A 319 45.02 36.25 27.53
CA HIS A 319 46.23 35.51 27.96
C HIS A 319 46.12 34.03 27.50
N THR A 320 47.14 33.22 27.17
CA THR A 320 48.60 33.43 26.98
C THR A 320 49.17 32.33 26.04
N SER A 321 50.11 32.66 25.13
CA SER A 321 51.07 31.73 24.44
C SER A 321 50.51 30.58 23.56
N MET A 322 51.14 30.09 22.48
CA MET A 322 52.29 30.40 21.60
C MET A 322 52.08 29.52 20.32
N LYS A 323 52.69 29.69 19.13
CA LYS A 323 53.83 30.48 18.62
C LYS A 323 53.60 30.82 17.12
N SER A 324 54.65 31.17 16.37
CA SER A 324 54.72 31.42 14.89
C SER A 324 56.14 30.94 14.41
N PRO A 325 56.61 30.99 13.13
CA PRO A 325 56.24 31.93 12.04
C PRO A 325 56.35 31.52 10.51
N VAL A 326 55.61 32.26 9.66
CA VAL A 326 55.98 32.91 8.35
C VAL A 326 56.59 32.12 7.17
N SER A 327 55.99 32.23 5.97
CA SER A 327 56.60 32.87 4.75
C SER A 327 55.70 32.90 3.49
N ASN A 328 55.96 33.85 2.58
CA ASN A 328 55.25 34.11 1.30
C ASN A 328 55.54 33.09 0.18
N GLY A 329 54.67 33.03 -0.85
CA GLY A 329 55.01 32.44 -2.16
C GLY A 329 53.89 32.45 -3.20
N THR A 330 54.10 33.14 -4.33
CA THR A 330 53.28 33.07 -5.57
C THR A 330 53.77 31.96 -6.49
N PHE A 331 52.88 31.27 -7.25
CA PHE A 331 52.99 30.93 -8.70
C PHE A 331 51.84 29.99 -9.19
N ASN A 332 51.81 29.68 -10.50
CA ASN A 332 50.66 29.23 -11.31
C ASN A 332 50.73 27.75 -11.76
N PHE A 333 49.55 27.15 -12.09
CA PHE A 333 49.28 25.97 -12.95
C PHE A 333 49.97 24.63 -12.56
N ASP A 334 49.39 23.42 -12.61
CA ASP A 334 48.50 22.74 -13.57
C ASP A 334 48.01 21.39 -12.94
N GLY A 335 47.05 20.66 -13.53
CA GLY A 335 46.87 19.20 -13.26
C GLY A 335 45.51 18.65 -12.74
N GLN A 336 44.97 17.70 -13.52
CA GLN A 336 43.72 16.92 -13.46
C GLN A 336 43.11 16.37 -12.12
N MET A 337 41.76 16.37 -12.09
CA MET A 337 40.78 15.41 -11.49
C MET A 337 41.33 14.13 -10.78
N ARG A 338 40.83 13.69 -9.60
CA ARG A 338 39.51 13.02 -9.37
C ARG A 338 39.35 12.55 -7.89
N SER A 339 38.10 12.16 -7.53
CA SER A 339 37.66 11.33 -6.37
C SER A 339 37.39 11.99 -4.99
N ASP A 340 36.09 12.01 -4.67
CA ASP A 340 35.41 11.68 -3.40
C ASP A 340 35.88 12.20 -2.03
N GLY A 341 34.98 12.94 -1.39
CA GLY A 341 35.03 13.31 0.03
C GLY A 341 33.92 14.29 0.40
N HIS A 342 32.70 13.80 0.63
CA HIS A 342 31.57 14.65 1.03
C HIS A 342 31.82 15.28 2.41
N VAL A 343 31.92 16.62 2.46
CA VAL A 343 31.86 17.40 3.70
C VAL A 343 30.68 18.36 3.62
N TYR A 344 29.73 18.22 4.54
CA TYR A 344 28.57 19.11 4.62
C TYR A 344 28.99 20.48 5.16
N HIS A 345 28.76 21.54 4.39
CA HIS A 345 28.78 22.92 4.89
C HIS A 345 27.36 23.38 5.24
N THR A 346 27.09 23.56 6.53
CA THR A 346 25.93 24.31 7.01
C THR A 346 26.21 25.82 6.90
N VAL A 347 25.37 26.54 6.16
CA VAL A 347 25.46 28.01 6.07
C VAL A 347 24.68 28.63 7.23
N HIS A 348 25.39 29.35 8.10
CA HIS A 348 24.77 30.11 9.20
C HIS A 348 23.92 31.28 8.68
N LYS A 349 22.82 31.56 9.40
CA LYS A 349 21.79 32.54 9.04
C LYS A 349 22.22 34.02 9.16
N ASP A 350 23.44 34.29 9.61
CA ASP A 350 23.95 35.61 10.00
C ASP A 350 25.11 36.14 9.12
N SER A 351 25.12 35.81 7.83
CA SER A 351 26.10 36.40 6.89
C SER A 351 25.67 37.80 6.43
N GLY A 352 26.55 38.79 6.62
CA GLY A 352 26.26 40.22 6.38
C GLY A 352 25.89 40.60 4.93
N LEU A 353 26.06 39.67 3.98
CA LEU A 353 25.75 39.85 2.56
C LEU A 353 24.29 40.29 2.31
N TYR A 354 23.34 39.84 3.15
CA TYR A 354 21.92 40.15 3.01
C TYR A 354 21.59 41.62 3.32
N LYS A 355 22.31 42.25 4.25
CA LYS A 355 22.10 43.68 4.59
C LYS A 355 22.68 44.61 3.52
N ASP A 356 23.84 44.30 2.96
CA ASP A 356 24.45 45.10 1.88
C ASP A 356 23.58 45.11 0.61
N LEU A 357 22.93 43.98 0.28
CA LEU A 357 22.03 43.91 -0.87
C LEU A 357 20.80 44.83 -0.70
N LEU A 358 20.18 44.80 0.49
CA LEU A 358 19.03 45.64 0.84
C LEU A 358 19.38 47.14 0.90
N HIS A 359 20.61 47.49 1.27
CA HIS A 359 21.09 48.87 1.28
C HIS A 359 21.36 49.40 -0.14
N LYS A 360 21.94 48.56 -1.03
CA LYS A 360 22.16 48.93 -2.44
C LYS A 360 20.86 49.19 -3.20
N ILE A 361 19.84 48.36 -3.00
CA ILE A 361 18.53 48.48 -3.68
C ILE A 361 17.77 49.76 -3.26
N HIS A 362 18.02 50.29 -2.05
CA HIS A 362 17.44 51.57 -1.63
C HIS A 362 18.14 52.79 -2.23
N LEU A 363 19.44 52.70 -2.57
CA LEU A 363 20.20 53.80 -3.17
C LEU A 363 19.90 54.02 -4.66
N ASP A 364 19.61 52.94 -5.42
CA ASP A 364 19.26 53.02 -6.84
C ASP A 364 17.87 53.64 -7.11
N ARG A 365 17.06 53.89 -6.07
CA ARG A 365 15.67 54.39 -6.21
C ARG A 365 15.55 55.93 -6.14
N ALA A 366 16.67 56.66 -6.11
CA ALA A 366 16.71 58.07 -5.72
C ALA A 366 17.22 59.07 -6.79
N ASN A 367 17.42 58.65 -8.04
CA ASN A 367 17.76 59.55 -9.16
C ASN A 367 16.74 59.40 -10.31
N ASP A 368 16.23 60.54 -10.77
CA ASP A 368 15.22 60.69 -11.83
C ASP A 368 15.75 60.40 -13.24
N ASP A 369 14.87 59.96 -14.16
CA ASP A 369 14.27 60.81 -15.22
C ASP A 369 13.59 60.00 -16.35
N ARG A 370 12.53 60.58 -16.94
CA ARG A 370 11.82 60.14 -18.18
C ARG A 370 11.97 61.24 -19.26
N PRO A 371 11.49 61.14 -20.53
CA PRO A 371 10.71 60.10 -21.25
C PRO A 371 11.44 59.61 -22.55
N THR A 372 10.95 58.72 -23.43
CA THR A 372 9.72 58.68 -24.28
C THR A 372 9.41 57.23 -24.72
N GLN A 373 8.21 56.71 -24.49
CA GLN A 373 7.04 56.66 -25.40
C GLN A 373 7.19 55.75 -26.63
N ASP A 374 6.62 54.54 -26.55
CA ASP A 374 5.77 54.01 -27.63
C ASP A 374 4.72 53.01 -27.10
N ASN A 375 3.56 52.92 -27.76
CA ASN A 375 2.35 52.26 -27.21
C ASN A 375 2.16 50.81 -27.70
N ASN A 376 1.99 49.84 -26.79
CA ASN A 376 0.98 48.77 -26.87
C ASN A 376 1.04 47.78 -25.69
N TYR A 377 0.16 47.93 -24.69
CA TYR A 377 -0.16 46.87 -23.74
C TYR A 377 -1.66 46.57 -23.72
N LYS A 378 -2.03 45.40 -24.26
CA LYS A 378 -3.37 44.81 -24.03
C LYS A 378 -3.50 44.40 -22.56
N LEU A 379 -4.70 44.60 -22.00
CA LEU A 379 -5.04 44.25 -20.61
C LEU A 379 -4.60 42.82 -20.23
N LEU A 380 -3.85 42.70 -19.14
CA LEU A 380 -3.54 41.42 -18.49
C LEU A 380 -4.80 40.83 -17.86
N ARG A 381 -5.23 39.66 -18.34
CA ARG A 381 -6.35 38.90 -17.78
C ARG A 381 -5.95 38.31 -16.43
N ARG A 382 -6.70 38.65 -15.38
CA ARG A 382 -6.49 38.23 -13.99
C ARG A 382 -6.64 36.70 -13.84
N ASN A 383 -5.54 35.99 -13.54
CA ASN A 383 -5.51 34.64 -12.96
C ASN A 383 -4.05 34.23 -12.60
N ASN A 384 -3.52 34.73 -11.48
CA ASN A 384 -2.55 34.05 -10.59
C ASN A 384 -2.11 34.95 -9.42
N SER A 385 -1.64 34.34 -8.34
CA SER A 385 -1.27 34.99 -7.06
C SER A 385 -0.04 35.90 -7.12
N TYR A 386 0.90 35.64 -8.04
CA TYR A 386 2.13 36.43 -8.18
C TYR A 386 1.90 37.91 -8.54
N THR A 387 0.88 38.22 -9.35
CA THR A 387 0.60 39.60 -9.78
C THR A 387 0.14 40.49 -8.61
N CYS A 388 -0.41 39.89 -7.55
CA CYS A 388 -0.82 40.61 -6.33
C CYS A 388 0.40 41.03 -5.49
N TYR A 389 1.34 40.11 -5.24
CA TYR A 389 2.56 40.42 -4.50
C TYR A 389 3.39 41.51 -5.18
N THR A 390 3.58 41.43 -6.50
CA THR A 390 4.32 42.47 -7.25
C THR A 390 3.62 43.82 -7.21
N ALA A 391 2.28 43.87 -7.27
CA ALA A 391 1.53 45.14 -7.19
C ALA A 391 1.60 45.77 -5.79
N ALA A 392 1.57 44.97 -4.74
CA ALA A 392 1.72 45.42 -3.35
C ALA A 392 3.14 45.94 -3.07
N ILE A 393 4.18 45.23 -3.54
CA ILE A 393 5.59 45.64 -3.43
C ILE A 393 5.87 46.94 -4.24
N CYS A 394 5.11 47.17 -5.31
CA CYS A 394 5.24 48.36 -6.17
C CYS A 394 4.27 49.52 -5.84
N GLY A 395 3.39 49.40 -4.84
CA GLY A 395 2.57 50.50 -4.33
C GLY A 395 1.53 51.07 -5.31
N MET A 396 0.91 50.25 -6.17
CA MET A 396 -0.10 50.72 -7.13
C MET A 396 -1.53 50.69 -6.55
N PRO A 397 -2.35 51.74 -6.70
CA PRO A 397 -3.72 51.79 -6.19
C PRO A 397 -4.71 50.98 -7.05
N VAL A 398 -5.72 50.39 -6.41
CA VAL A 398 -6.74 49.53 -7.07
C VAL A 398 -8.14 50.04 -6.75
N HIS A 399 -8.91 50.39 -7.79
CA HIS A 399 -10.34 50.75 -7.70
C HIS A 399 -11.22 49.69 -8.40
N SER A 400 -12.45 49.52 -7.90
CA SER A 400 -13.38 48.47 -8.32
C SER A 400 -14.68 49.01 -8.91
N ALA A 401 -14.89 48.83 -10.22
CA ALA A 401 -16.21 48.85 -10.85
C ALA A 401 -16.16 48.24 -12.26
N PHE A 402 -17.04 47.30 -12.58
CA PHE A 402 -18.08 47.49 -13.61
C PHE A 402 -19.06 46.30 -13.64
N LYS A 403 -20.32 46.61 -13.97
CA LYS A 403 -21.48 45.71 -14.07
C LYS A 403 -22.13 46.00 -15.44
N ALA A 404 -22.64 45.01 -16.17
CA ALA A 404 -23.35 45.24 -17.43
C ALA A 404 -24.46 44.20 -17.67
N THR A 405 -25.59 44.70 -18.15
CA THR A 405 -26.81 44.02 -18.63
C THR A 405 -26.65 43.70 -20.14
N ASP A 406 -27.50 42.98 -20.89
CA ASP A 406 -28.97 43.09 -21.04
C ASP A 406 -29.67 41.88 -21.72
N THR A 407 -30.93 41.69 -21.28
CA THR A 407 -32.21 41.16 -21.81
C THR A 407 -32.42 40.52 -23.21
N SER A 408 -33.17 39.40 -23.27
CA SER A 408 -34.52 39.27 -23.92
C SER A 408 -35.11 37.83 -23.94
N THR A 409 -36.41 37.65 -23.67
CA THR A 409 -37.26 36.42 -23.73
C THR A 409 -38.42 36.62 -24.75
N PRO A 410 -39.47 35.76 -24.99
CA PRO A 410 -39.94 34.52 -24.28
C PRO A 410 -40.52 33.35 -25.17
N GLU A 411 -41.22 32.41 -24.51
CA GLU A 411 -42.25 31.42 -24.98
C GLU A 411 -41.76 30.06 -25.57
N ASP A 412 -42.38 28.89 -25.31
CA ASP A 412 -43.31 28.46 -24.23
C ASP A 412 -43.41 26.91 -24.15
N SER A 413 -43.77 26.33 -22.98
CA SER A 413 -44.15 24.89 -22.74
C SER A 413 -43.12 23.76 -23.04
N GLU A 414 -43.07 22.59 -22.37
CA GLU A 414 -43.96 21.93 -21.41
C GLU A 414 -43.19 21.01 -20.41
N LYS A 415 -43.83 20.52 -19.34
CA LYS A 415 -43.20 19.84 -18.17
C LYS A 415 -42.87 18.35 -18.39
N LEU A 416 -41.77 17.85 -17.78
CA LEU A 416 -41.76 16.56 -17.05
C LEU A 416 -40.53 16.34 -16.12
N VAL A 417 -40.79 16.45 -14.81
CA VAL A 417 -40.19 15.78 -13.63
C VAL A 417 -38.74 15.23 -13.67
N GLY A 418 -37.89 15.69 -12.74
CA GLY A 418 -36.63 15.04 -12.38
C GLY A 418 -35.68 15.89 -11.52
N ASP A 419 -35.91 15.94 -10.21
CA ASP A 419 -35.12 16.79 -9.29
C ASP A 419 -33.62 16.44 -9.27
N THR A 420 -32.77 17.46 -9.45
CA THR A 420 -31.32 17.36 -9.26
C THR A 420 -30.82 18.58 -8.49
N VAL A 421 -30.69 18.46 -7.16
CA VAL A 421 -30.12 19.50 -6.31
C VAL A 421 -28.60 19.44 -6.38
N SER A 422 -27.96 20.50 -6.90
CA SER A 422 -26.49 20.59 -6.97
C SER A 422 -25.91 21.26 -5.71
N TYR A 423 -25.05 20.55 -4.98
CA TYR A 423 -24.25 21.13 -3.90
C TYR A 423 -22.91 21.67 -4.44
N SER A 424 -22.79 22.99 -4.50
CA SER A 424 -21.52 23.68 -4.81
C SER A 424 -20.72 23.93 -3.53
N LYS A 425 -19.88 22.97 -3.11
CA LYS A 425 -18.91 23.20 -2.00
C LYS A 425 -17.58 23.76 -2.55
N LYS A 426 -17.41 25.06 -2.37
CA LYS A 426 -16.29 25.91 -2.80
C LYS A 426 -14.96 25.40 -2.23
N ARG A 427 -14.06 24.86 -3.06
CA ARG A 427 -12.77 24.30 -2.61
C ARG A 427 -11.68 25.37 -2.58
N VAL A 428 -11.15 25.66 -1.39
CA VAL A 428 -9.96 26.52 -1.20
C VAL A 428 -8.72 25.78 -1.72
N ARG A 429 -7.82 26.49 -2.41
CA ARG A 429 -6.58 25.93 -2.99
C ARG A 429 -5.43 26.11 -2.00
N TYR A 430 -4.81 25.00 -1.59
CA TYR A 430 -3.56 24.97 -0.81
C TYR A 430 -2.39 24.64 -1.76
N ASP A 431 -1.36 25.48 -1.79
CA ASP A 431 -0.21 25.30 -2.68
C ASP A 431 0.84 24.36 -2.05
N SER A 432 1.19 23.30 -2.76
CA SER A 432 1.76 22.07 -2.19
C SER A 432 3.27 22.06 -1.91
N TYR A 433 3.99 23.19 -2.04
CA TYR A 433 5.46 23.21 -1.88
C TYR A 433 5.95 23.67 -0.51
N SER A 434 5.30 24.66 0.11
CA SER A 434 5.63 25.05 1.51
C SER A 434 5.22 23.97 2.53
N SER A 435 4.25 23.13 2.18
CA SER A 435 3.76 22.06 3.06
C SER A 435 4.76 20.92 3.23
N TYR A 436 5.62 20.60 2.24
CA TYR A 436 6.56 19.49 2.39
C TYR A 436 7.79 19.87 3.23
N CYS A 437 8.33 21.08 3.05
CA CYS A 437 9.45 21.54 3.87
C CYS A 437 9.02 21.77 5.33
N ASN A 438 7.80 22.28 5.56
CA ASN A 438 7.25 22.36 6.91
C ASN A 438 6.89 20.98 7.45
N ALA A 439 6.22 20.08 6.70
CA ALA A 439 5.87 18.76 7.22
C ALA A 439 7.08 17.83 7.47
N VAL A 440 8.23 18.05 6.81
CA VAL A 440 9.47 17.32 7.11
C VAL A 440 10.18 17.93 8.33
N ALA A 441 10.22 19.27 8.44
CA ALA A 441 10.73 19.92 9.65
C ALA A 441 9.84 19.64 10.88
N GLU A 442 8.52 19.62 10.70
CA GLU A 442 7.53 19.23 11.70
C GLU A 442 7.65 17.73 12.01
N ALA A 443 7.85 16.83 11.03
CA ALA A 443 8.07 15.40 11.33
C ALA A 443 9.40 15.10 12.04
N GLU A 444 10.43 15.94 11.88
CA GLU A 444 11.68 15.85 12.65
C GLU A 444 11.57 16.50 14.04
N ILE A 445 10.71 17.52 14.22
CA ILE A 445 10.43 18.16 15.53
C ILE A 445 9.38 17.37 16.35
N GLU A 446 8.38 16.76 15.71
CA GLU A 446 7.37 15.87 16.32
C GLU A 446 7.97 14.54 16.80
N ALA A 447 9.21 14.22 16.40
CA ALA A 447 9.97 13.13 16.99
C ALA A 447 10.51 13.46 18.40
N GLU A 448 10.61 14.73 18.78
CA GLU A 448 11.09 15.17 20.10
C GLU A 448 10.02 15.83 20.99
N GLU A 449 9.02 16.56 20.46
CA GLU A 449 8.02 17.24 21.30
C GLU A 449 6.62 16.60 21.33
N GLY A 450 6.28 16.06 22.51
CA GLY A 450 5.05 15.30 22.78
C GLY A 450 3.72 16.09 22.84
N GLY A 451 3.26 16.55 21.67
CA GLY A 451 1.86 16.43 21.24
C GLY A 451 0.89 17.58 21.55
N VAL A 452 -0.03 17.81 20.61
CA VAL A 452 -1.10 18.83 20.65
C VAL A 452 -2.46 18.19 20.32
N GLU A 453 -3.54 18.74 20.88
CA GLU A 453 -4.93 18.29 20.65
C GLU A 453 -5.49 18.78 19.31
N MET A 454 -6.39 17.99 18.71
CA MET A 454 -7.04 18.32 17.43
C MET A 454 -8.36 19.05 17.68
N LYS A 455 -8.39 20.38 17.47
CA LYS A 455 -9.60 21.19 17.62
C LYS A 455 -10.26 21.47 16.26
N LEU A 456 -11.54 21.17 16.16
CA LEU A 456 -12.32 21.25 14.92
C LEU A 456 -12.93 22.65 14.74
N ALA A 457 -12.81 23.23 13.54
CA ALA A 457 -13.50 24.46 13.19
C ALA A 457 -15.02 24.22 13.05
N SER A 458 -15.84 25.07 13.66
CA SER A 458 -17.30 25.06 13.51
C SER A 458 -17.72 25.76 12.22
N GLU A 459 -18.47 25.07 11.35
CA GLU A 459 -19.19 25.73 10.26
C GLU A 459 -20.38 26.54 10.86
N LEU A 460 -20.42 27.86 10.64
CA LEU A 460 -21.58 28.69 10.99
C LEU A 460 -22.77 28.37 10.07
N SER A 461 -23.96 28.27 10.65
CA SER A 461 -25.23 28.07 9.94
C SER A 461 -25.83 29.38 9.42
N ASP A 462 -26.33 29.37 8.19
CA ASP A 462 -27.07 30.47 7.55
C ASP A 462 -28.45 30.67 8.24
N PRO A 463 -28.84 31.89 8.68
CA PRO A 463 -30.08 32.11 9.43
C PRO A 463 -31.40 31.93 8.67
N ASN A 464 -31.40 31.71 7.35
CA ASN A 464 -32.61 31.80 6.51
C ASN A 464 -32.97 30.52 5.73
N GLN A 465 -33.21 29.40 6.43
CA GLN A 465 -33.79 28.20 5.82
C GLN A 465 -35.03 27.73 6.61
N PRO A 466 -36.18 27.45 5.96
CA PRO A 466 -37.39 27.00 6.65
C PRO A 466 -37.26 25.55 7.15
N PRO A 467 -38.06 25.14 8.16
CA PRO A 467 -37.92 23.84 8.81
C PRO A 467 -38.56 22.71 7.99
N ASP A 468 -37.75 21.73 7.59
CA ASP A 468 -38.21 20.43 7.09
C ASP A 468 -38.22 19.37 8.21
N ASP A 469 -39.12 18.38 8.09
CA ASP A 469 -39.45 17.39 9.12
C ASP A 469 -38.30 16.39 9.46
N PRO A 470 -38.31 15.79 10.67
CA PRO A 470 -37.16 15.07 11.21
C PRO A 470 -36.98 13.66 10.60
N VAL A 471 -36.05 13.54 9.65
CA VAL A 471 -35.36 12.27 9.39
C VAL A 471 -34.17 12.18 10.34
N GLU A 472 -34.12 11.13 11.16
CA GLU A 472 -32.99 10.87 12.07
C GLU A 472 -31.70 10.57 11.28
N GLU A 473 -30.90 11.59 11.02
CA GLU A 473 -29.48 11.42 10.68
C GLU A 473 -28.74 10.89 11.93
N GLU A 474 -28.55 9.56 12.01
CA GLU A 474 -27.61 8.93 12.94
C GLU A 474 -26.19 9.49 12.71
N LYS A 475 -25.85 10.58 13.41
CA LYS A 475 -24.48 11.13 13.44
C LYS A 475 -23.52 10.09 13.99
N GLU A 476 -22.39 9.89 13.32
CA GLU A 476 -21.31 9.03 13.82
C GLU A 476 -20.88 9.47 15.24
N GLU A 477 -21.08 8.61 16.22
CA GLU A 477 -20.84 8.89 17.64
C GLU A 477 -19.33 9.01 17.93
N LYS A 478 -18.79 10.22 17.84
CA LYS A 478 -17.38 10.50 18.14
C LYS A 478 -17.16 10.66 19.65
N ASP A 479 -16.13 9.99 20.16
CA ASP A 479 -15.69 10.13 21.56
C ASP A 479 -15.31 11.61 21.84
N ALA A 480 -15.82 12.17 22.93
CA ALA A 480 -15.40 13.50 23.40
C ALA A 480 -13.89 13.48 23.73
N SER A 481 -13.18 14.60 23.54
CA SER A 481 -11.71 14.68 23.70
C SER A 481 -11.20 14.13 25.05
N GLU A 482 -11.97 14.33 26.12
CA GLU A 482 -11.68 13.82 27.47
C GLU A 482 -11.77 12.29 27.56
N VAL A 483 -12.80 11.71 26.95
CA VAL A 483 -13.03 10.26 26.82
C VAL A 483 -11.95 9.64 25.96
N HIS A 484 -11.63 10.29 24.83
CA HIS A 484 -10.56 9.88 23.93
C HIS A 484 -9.22 9.77 24.67
N LEU A 485 -8.84 10.79 25.45
CA LEU A 485 -7.60 10.79 26.23
C LEU A 485 -7.57 9.78 27.39
N LEU A 486 -8.74 9.46 27.98
CA LEU A 486 -8.87 8.38 28.97
C LEU A 486 -8.65 7.01 28.32
N PHE A 487 -9.40 6.70 27.27
CA PHE A 487 -9.36 5.40 26.59
C PHE A 487 -8.08 5.17 25.79
N HIS A 488 -7.39 6.23 25.36
CA HIS A 488 -6.05 6.16 24.76
C HIS A 488 -5.09 5.29 25.59
N PHE A 489 -4.95 5.54 26.90
CA PHE A 489 -4.05 4.74 27.75
C PHE A 489 -4.54 3.32 28.01
N LEU A 490 -5.86 3.13 28.10
CA LEU A 490 -6.46 1.81 28.27
C LEU A 490 -6.29 0.94 27.02
N GLN A 491 -6.37 1.54 25.83
CA GLN A 491 -6.18 0.82 24.58
C GLN A 491 -4.72 0.37 24.38
N ILE A 492 -3.73 1.15 24.80
CA ILE A 492 -2.32 0.69 24.76
C ILE A 492 -2.15 -0.58 25.61
N LEU A 493 -2.76 -0.63 26.80
CA LEU A 493 -2.74 -1.82 27.65
C LEU A 493 -3.41 -3.02 26.97
N THR A 494 -4.58 -2.83 26.35
CA THR A 494 -5.32 -3.93 25.72
C THR A 494 -4.69 -4.43 24.43
N ALA A 495 -4.01 -3.57 23.67
CA ALA A 495 -3.24 -3.97 22.50
C ALA A 495 -2.02 -4.82 22.92
N CYS A 496 -1.34 -4.46 24.02
CA CYS A 496 -0.29 -5.27 24.61
C CYS A 496 -0.81 -6.63 25.11
N PHE A 497 -1.99 -6.65 25.76
CA PHE A 497 -2.64 -7.89 26.18
C PHE A 497 -3.08 -8.77 25.01
N GLY A 498 -3.64 -8.18 23.94
CA GLY A 498 -3.99 -8.89 22.71
C GLY A 498 -2.77 -9.51 22.03
N SER A 499 -1.65 -8.78 22.00
CA SER A 499 -0.38 -9.27 21.48
C SER A 499 0.22 -10.41 22.34
N PHE A 500 0.10 -10.33 23.66
CA PHE A 500 0.48 -11.44 24.55
C PHE A 500 -0.40 -12.68 24.33
N ALA A 501 -1.73 -12.50 24.22
CA ALA A 501 -2.67 -13.57 23.90
C ALA A 501 -2.37 -14.22 22.54
N HIS A 502 -2.07 -13.39 21.53
CA HIS A 502 -1.71 -13.79 20.18
C HIS A 502 -0.45 -14.66 20.15
N GLY A 503 0.66 -14.16 20.71
CA GLY A 503 1.92 -14.93 20.77
C GLY A 503 1.75 -16.27 21.49
N GLY A 504 0.92 -16.32 22.54
CA GLY A 504 0.61 -17.54 23.29
C GLY A 504 -0.25 -18.57 22.54
N ASN A 505 -1.06 -18.14 21.57
CA ASN A 505 -1.85 -19.03 20.74
C ASN A 505 -1.08 -19.44 19.49
N ASP A 506 -0.62 -18.45 18.73
CA ASP A 506 -0.26 -18.61 17.31
C ASP A 506 1.20 -19.03 17.08
N VAL A 507 2.10 -18.92 18.08
CA VAL A 507 3.43 -19.57 17.99
C VAL A 507 3.31 -21.08 17.76
N SER A 508 2.26 -21.68 18.33
CA SER A 508 1.97 -23.11 18.23
C SER A 508 1.76 -23.57 16.79
N ASN A 509 1.28 -22.67 15.92
CA ASN A 509 1.01 -22.96 14.52
C ASN A 509 2.31 -23.22 13.73
N ALA A 510 3.43 -22.63 14.16
CA ALA A 510 4.75 -22.86 13.58
C ALA A 510 5.58 -23.90 14.37
N ILE A 511 5.51 -23.84 15.70
CA ILE A 511 6.40 -24.59 16.58
C ILE A 511 5.84 -25.96 17.00
N GLY A 512 4.52 -26.18 16.95
CA GLY A 512 3.92 -27.50 17.23
C GLY A 512 4.52 -28.63 16.37
N PRO A 513 4.49 -28.51 15.03
CA PRO A 513 5.11 -29.48 14.12
C PRO A 513 6.64 -29.55 14.24
N LEU A 514 7.32 -28.42 14.51
CA LEU A 514 8.77 -28.41 14.71
C LEU A 514 9.17 -29.20 15.98
N VAL A 515 8.42 -29.04 17.07
CA VAL A 515 8.61 -29.78 18.32
C VAL A 515 8.26 -31.26 18.13
N ALA A 516 7.25 -31.56 17.32
CA ALA A 516 6.93 -32.92 16.90
C ALA A 516 8.12 -33.59 16.22
N LEU A 517 8.65 -32.96 15.17
CA LEU A 517 9.82 -33.40 14.40
C LEU A 517 11.08 -33.52 15.26
N TRP A 518 11.35 -32.54 16.13
CA TRP A 518 12.50 -32.55 17.04
C TRP A 518 12.45 -33.72 18.03
N LEU A 519 11.30 -33.95 18.68
CA LEU A 519 11.17 -35.04 19.65
C LEU A 519 11.20 -36.43 19.00
N ILE A 520 10.63 -36.58 17.81
CA ILE A 520 10.76 -37.84 17.05
C ILE A 520 12.23 -38.13 16.77
N TYR A 521 13.00 -37.13 16.34
CA TYR A 521 14.43 -37.25 16.05
C TYR A 521 15.27 -37.59 17.31
N ASP A 522 15.04 -36.88 18.41
CA ASP A 522 15.79 -37.02 19.68
C ASP A 522 15.48 -38.35 20.39
N GLN A 523 14.20 -38.72 20.46
CA GLN A 523 13.72 -39.89 21.22
C GLN A 523 13.68 -41.17 20.39
N GLY A 524 13.64 -41.09 19.06
CA GLY A 524 13.58 -42.23 18.16
C GLY A 524 12.23 -42.94 18.12
N GLY A 525 11.14 -42.28 18.52
CA GLY A 525 9.80 -42.85 18.56
C GLY A 525 8.69 -41.82 18.30
N VAL A 526 7.50 -42.30 17.93
CA VAL A 526 6.35 -41.45 17.56
C VAL A 526 5.63 -40.81 18.75
N LEU A 527 5.83 -41.34 19.96
CA LEU A 527 5.20 -40.85 21.18
C LEU A 527 5.89 -39.57 21.68
N GLN A 528 5.50 -38.41 21.15
CA GLN A 528 6.12 -37.11 21.48
C GLN A 528 5.73 -36.60 22.90
N GLU A 529 5.87 -37.41 23.95
CA GLU A 529 5.38 -37.10 25.32
C GLU A 529 6.20 -36.09 26.10
N ALA A 530 7.41 -35.75 25.66
CA ALA A 530 8.18 -34.71 26.34
C ALA A 530 7.54 -33.31 26.23
N ALA A 531 7.76 -32.53 27.30
CA ALA A 531 7.42 -31.12 27.39
C ALA A 531 8.14 -30.31 26.31
N THR A 532 7.46 -29.29 25.80
CA THR A 532 7.99 -28.39 24.75
C THR A 532 9.22 -27.62 25.25
N PRO A 533 10.40 -27.75 24.60
CA PRO A 533 11.58 -26.98 24.96
C PRO A 533 11.37 -25.46 24.83
N ILE A 534 11.70 -24.71 25.89
CA ILE A 534 11.52 -23.24 25.94
C ILE A 534 12.24 -22.52 24.78
N TRP A 535 13.42 -23.01 24.38
CA TRP A 535 14.19 -22.43 23.29
C TRP A 535 13.51 -22.55 21.92
N LEU A 536 12.65 -23.56 21.71
CA LEU A 536 11.84 -23.69 20.49
C LEU A 536 10.68 -22.69 20.48
N LEU A 537 10.10 -22.38 21.64
CA LEU A 537 9.10 -21.30 21.75
C LEU A 537 9.76 -19.95 21.47
N LEU A 538 10.93 -19.67 22.07
CA LEU A 538 11.73 -18.47 21.76
C LEU A 538 12.09 -18.36 20.27
N TYR A 539 12.42 -19.47 19.62
CA TYR A 539 12.70 -19.51 18.18
C TYR A 539 11.48 -19.09 17.33
N GLY A 540 10.28 -19.59 17.68
CA GLY A 540 9.03 -19.17 17.05
C GLY A 540 8.68 -17.71 17.30
N GLY A 541 8.82 -17.24 18.55
CA GLY A 541 8.63 -15.83 18.92
C GLY A 541 9.56 -14.90 18.13
N LEU A 542 10.83 -15.28 17.94
CA LEU A 542 11.78 -14.54 17.11
C LEU A 542 11.33 -14.50 15.63
N GLY A 543 10.90 -15.64 15.06
CA GLY A 543 10.39 -15.69 13.69
C GLY A 543 9.18 -14.77 13.48
N ILE A 544 8.22 -14.80 14.40
CA ILE A 544 7.05 -13.90 14.44
C ILE A 544 7.49 -12.43 14.46
N CYS A 545 8.45 -12.08 15.33
CA CYS A 545 8.99 -10.72 15.40
C CYS A 545 9.63 -10.28 14.06
N VAL A 546 10.42 -11.14 13.40
CA VAL A 546 11.02 -10.78 12.10
C VAL A 546 9.94 -10.60 11.02
N GLY A 547 8.90 -11.44 11.01
CA GLY A 547 7.73 -11.31 10.12
C GLY A 547 7.02 -9.96 10.26
N LEU A 548 6.77 -9.56 11.50
CA LEU A 548 6.19 -8.27 11.86
C LEU A 548 7.00 -7.08 11.32
N TRP A 549 8.31 -7.03 11.62
CA TRP A 549 9.16 -5.90 11.24
C TRP A 549 9.35 -5.78 9.72
N VAL A 550 9.48 -6.90 9.02
CA VAL A 550 9.69 -6.91 7.57
C VAL A 550 8.39 -6.58 6.83
N TRP A 551 7.32 -7.33 7.09
CA TRP A 551 6.08 -7.33 6.30
C TRP A 551 4.85 -6.91 7.09
N GLY A 552 4.68 -7.33 8.35
CA GLY A 552 3.49 -7.04 9.16
C GLY A 552 3.14 -5.55 9.26
N ARG A 553 4.15 -4.66 9.26
CA ARG A 553 3.99 -3.20 9.15
C ARG A 553 3.09 -2.73 7.99
N ARG A 554 3.02 -3.47 6.87
CA ARG A 554 2.15 -3.16 5.72
C ARG A 554 0.70 -3.61 5.95
N VAL A 555 0.52 -4.76 6.61
CA VAL A 555 -0.81 -5.35 6.91
C VAL A 555 -1.52 -4.58 8.02
N ILE A 556 -0.78 -4.13 9.04
CA ILE A 556 -1.28 -3.23 10.09
C ILE A 556 -1.85 -1.94 9.49
N GLN A 557 -1.19 -1.36 8.48
CA GLN A 557 -1.61 -0.12 7.83
C GLN A 557 -2.90 -0.23 7.01
N THR A 558 -3.20 -1.40 6.43
CA THR A 558 -4.46 -1.63 5.70
C THR A 558 -5.59 -1.99 6.67
N MET A 559 -5.37 -2.96 7.56
CA MET A 559 -6.37 -3.38 8.55
C MET A 559 -6.82 -2.23 9.48
N GLY A 560 -5.91 -1.34 9.87
CA GLY A 560 -6.23 -0.18 10.70
C GLY A 560 -6.99 0.96 9.99
N LYS A 561 -7.12 0.93 8.66
CA LYS A 561 -7.79 1.99 7.88
C LYS A 561 -9.09 1.54 7.22
N ASP A 562 -9.20 0.26 6.89
CA ASP A 562 -10.25 -0.24 5.99
C ASP A 562 -11.44 -0.90 6.73
N LEU A 563 -11.34 -1.16 8.05
CA LEU A 563 -12.31 -2.01 8.78
C LEU A 563 -13.46 -1.31 9.51
N THR A 564 -13.31 -0.03 9.90
CA THR A 564 -14.34 0.92 10.42
C THR A 564 -13.64 2.13 11.03
N PRO A 565 -14.29 3.31 11.19
CA PRO A 565 -13.79 4.39 12.05
C PRO A 565 -13.90 3.98 13.53
N ILE A 566 -12.82 3.40 14.06
CA ILE A 566 -12.72 2.90 15.44
C ILE A 566 -12.20 4.02 16.35
N THR A 567 -13.00 4.42 17.34
CA THR A 567 -12.56 5.31 18.43
C THR A 567 -11.89 4.52 19.56
N PRO A 568 -11.06 5.14 20.42
CA PRO A 568 -10.32 4.42 21.46
C PRO A 568 -11.18 3.63 22.44
N SER A 569 -12.40 4.10 22.76
CA SER A 569 -13.34 3.35 23.61
C SER A 569 -13.81 2.04 22.95
N SER A 570 -14.14 2.06 21.66
CA SER A 570 -14.49 0.86 20.91
C SER A 570 -13.29 -0.07 20.69
N GLY A 571 -12.11 0.48 20.35
CA GLY A 571 -10.86 -0.26 20.21
C GLY A 571 -10.48 -1.04 21.48
N PHE A 572 -10.54 -0.39 22.64
CA PHE A 572 -10.35 -1.01 23.96
C PHE A 572 -11.26 -2.22 24.19
N THR A 573 -12.56 -2.11 23.90
CA THR A 573 -13.50 -3.22 24.12
C THR A 573 -13.29 -4.40 23.18
N ILE A 574 -12.96 -4.11 21.92
CA ILE A 574 -12.67 -5.12 20.89
C ILE A 574 -11.40 -5.89 21.26
N GLU A 575 -10.33 -5.18 21.66
CA GLU A 575 -9.07 -5.80 22.08
C GLU A 575 -9.24 -6.62 23.37
N LEU A 576 -9.83 -6.06 24.43
CA LEU A 576 -9.95 -6.75 25.73
C LEU A 576 -10.75 -8.05 25.63
N ALA A 577 -11.89 -8.03 24.92
CA ALA A 577 -12.75 -9.20 24.77
C ALA A 577 -12.08 -10.28 23.90
N SER A 578 -11.51 -9.91 22.74
CA SER A 578 -10.83 -10.87 21.87
C SER A 578 -9.60 -11.49 22.52
N ALA A 579 -8.78 -10.71 23.21
CA ALA A 579 -7.64 -11.20 23.98
C ALA A 579 -8.05 -12.17 25.09
N PHE A 580 -9.14 -11.87 25.82
CA PHE A 580 -9.67 -12.77 26.84
C PHE A 580 -10.17 -14.10 26.24
N THR A 581 -10.95 -14.06 25.16
CA THR A 581 -11.44 -15.28 24.49
C THR A 581 -10.28 -16.15 24.00
N VAL A 582 -9.25 -15.55 23.41
CA VAL A 582 -8.04 -16.24 22.97
C VAL A 582 -7.32 -16.88 24.17
N VAL A 583 -7.02 -16.12 25.23
CA VAL A 583 -6.33 -16.65 26.42
C VAL A 583 -7.09 -17.81 27.08
N VAL A 584 -8.42 -17.72 27.20
CA VAL A 584 -9.23 -18.82 27.74
C VAL A 584 -9.12 -20.06 26.87
N ALA A 585 -9.18 -19.92 25.54
CA ALA A 585 -8.99 -21.05 24.63
C ALA A 585 -7.58 -21.66 24.71
N SER A 586 -6.53 -20.82 24.74
CA SER A 586 -5.14 -21.28 24.86
C SER A 586 -4.87 -22.00 26.19
N ASN A 587 -5.48 -21.56 27.29
CA ASN A 587 -5.39 -22.24 28.60
C ASN A 587 -6.08 -23.62 28.61
N VAL A 588 -7.14 -23.80 27.83
CA VAL A 588 -7.78 -25.11 27.60
C VAL A 588 -7.01 -25.95 26.56
N GLY A 589 -6.01 -25.36 25.89
CA GLY A 589 -5.23 -25.99 24.83
C GLY A 589 -5.97 -26.10 23.49
N LEU A 590 -7.03 -25.31 23.28
CA LEU A 590 -7.80 -25.33 22.03
C LEU A 590 -7.18 -24.37 21.00
N PRO A 591 -6.74 -24.86 19.83
CA PRO A 591 -6.21 -24.02 18.76
C PRO A 591 -7.35 -23.23 18.09
N VAL A 592 -7.52 -21.98 18.54
CA VAL A 592 -8.49 -21.02 17.98
C VAL A 592 -7.86 -20.06 16.97
N SER A 593 -8.69 -19.29 16.27
CA SER A 593 -8.25 -18.21 15.40
C SER A 593 -8.36 -16.85 16.10
N THR A 594 -7.23 -16.17 16.26
CA THR A 594 -7.16 -14.80 16.79
C THR A 594 -7.86 -13.80 15.87
N THR A 595 -7.64 -13.92 14.55
CA THR A 595 -8.35 -13.17 13.50
C THR A 595 -9.87 -13.27 13.65
N HIS A 596 -10.41 -14.46 13.92
CA HIS A 596 -11.87 -14.65 14.03
C HIS A 596 -12.44 -14.01 15.30
N CYS A 597 -11.76 -14.19 16.44
CA CYS A 597 -12.16 -13.55 17.70
C CYS A 597 -12.22 -12.02 17.52
N LYS A 598 -11.19 -11.45 16.89
CA LYS A 598 -11.13 -10.01 16.59
C LYS A 598 -12.28 -9.57 15.68
N VAL A 599 -12.52 -10.26 14.57
CA VAL A 599 -13.62 -9.94 13.63
C VAL A 599 -14.99 -10.03 14.31
N GLY A 600 -15.23 -11.08 15.10
CA GLY A 600 -16.47 -11.23 15.88
C GLY A 600 -16.72 -10.04 16.83
N SER A 601 -15.67 -9.56 17.49
CA SER A 601 -15.75 -8.38 18.35
C SER A 601 -15.92 -7.06 17.59
N VAL A 602 -15.24 -6.86 16.47
CA VAL A 602 -15.41 -5.69 15.60
C VAL A 602 -16.86 -5.61 15.10
N VAL A 603 -17.43 -6.71 14.61
CA VAL A 603 -18.81 -6.76 14.09
C VAL A 603 -19.83 -6.46 15.19
N ALA A 604 -19.68 -7.04 16.38
CA ALA A 604 -20.60 -6.82 17.49
C ALA A 604 -20.58 -5.37 18.01
N VAL A 605 -19.40 -4.79 18.23
CA VAL A 605 -19.25 -3.41 18.70
C VAL A 605 -19.66 -2.41 17.61
N GLY A 606 -19.30 -2.67 16.35
CA GLY A 606 -19.72 -1.88 15.20
C GLY A 606 -21.24 -1.81 15.07
N TRP A 607 -21.94 -2.95 15.16
CA TRP A 607 -23.40 -3.00 15.12
C TRP A 607 -24.05 -2.19 16.26
N ILE A 608 -23.54 -2.30 17.50
CA ILE A 608 -24.09 -1.60 18.67
C ILE A 608 -23.85 -0.08 18.59
N ARG A 609 -22.80 0.36 17.87
CA ARG A 609 -22.45 1.75 17.63
C ARG A 609 -23.28 2.39 16.50
N SER A 610 -23.39 1.74 15.34
CA SER A 610 -24.36 2.10 14.30
C SER A 610 -24.69 0.91 13.40
N ARG A 611 -25.99 0.70 13.13
CA ARG A 611 -26.49 -0.37 12.27
C ARG A 611 -26.03 -0.27 10.82
N LYS A 612 -25.62 0.92 10.36
CA LYS A 612 -25.08 1.16 9.01
C LYS A 612 -23.56 1.02 8.91
N GLY A 613 -22.85 0.89 10.04
CA GLY A 613 -21.39 0.91 10.10
C GLY A 613 -20.67 -0.40 9.76
N VAL A 614 -21.38 -1.51 9.55
CA VAL A 614 -20.77 -2.84 9.29
C VAL A 614 -20.82 -3.17 7.80
N ASP A 615 -19.66 -3.29 7.16
CA ASP A 615 -19.58 -3.79 5.78
C ASP A 615 -19.77 -5.32 5.72
N TRP A 616 -20.99 -5.71 5.36
CA TRP A 616 -21.38 -7.10 5.13
C TRP A 616 -20.63 -7.80 4.00
N HIS A 617 -20.16 -7.05 3.00
CA HIS A 617 -19.40 -7.60 1.89
C HIS A 617 -18.01 -8.04 2.36
N LEU A 618 -17.35 -7.21 3.16
CA LEU A 618 -16.07 -7.52 3.79
C LEU A 618 -16.20 -8.73 4.74
N PHE A 619 -17.23 -8.74 5.61
CA PHE A 619 -17.48 -9.88 6.51
C PHE A 619 -17.71 -11.21 5.75
N ARG A 620 -18.50 -11.19 4.67
CA ARG A 620 -18.75 -12.36 3.82
C ARG A 620 -17.46 -12.87 3.18
N ASN A 621 -16.60 -11.98 2.68
CA ASN A 621 -15.35 -12.35 2.04
C ASN A 621 -14.35 -12.95 3.04
N ILE A 622 -14.29 -12.41 4.25
CA ILE A 622 -13.53 -12.97 5.37
C ILE A 622 -14.03 -14.38 5.70
N PHE A 623 -15.34 -14.58 5.88
CA PHE A 623 -15.93 -15.90 6.14
C PHE A 623 -15.65 -16.93 5.04
N LEU A 624 -15.69 -16.53 3.77
CA LEU A 624 -15.32 -17.39 2.63
C LEU A 624 -13.83 -17.77 2.67
N ALA A 625 -12.95 -16.82 2.99
CA ALA A 625 -11.51 -17.09 3.13
C ALA A 625 -11.21 -18.12 4.23
N TRP A 626 -11.98 -18.13 5.32
CA TRP A 626 -11.85 -19.13 6.41
C TRP A 626 -12.14 -20.55 5.94
N PHE A 627 -13.15 -20.74 5.10
CA PHE A 627 -13.54 -22.04 4.56
C PHE A 627 -12.61 -22.52 3.44
N VAL A 628 -12.09 -21.60 2.61
CA VAL A 628 -11.10 -21.91 1.55
C VAL A 628 -9.72 -22.22 2.12
N THR A 629 -9.34 -21.63 3.25
CA THR A 629 -7.99 -21.77 3.83
C THR A 629 -7.65 -23.22 4.21
N VAL A 630 -8.57 -23.95 4.83
CA VAL A 630 -8.36 -25.34 5.29
C VAL A 630 -8.06 -26.30 4.12
N PRO A 631 -8.89 -26.40 3.07
CA PRO A 631 -8.61 -27.29 1.94
C PRO A 631 -7.40 -26.84 1.11
N VAL A 632 -7.15 -25.54 0.94
CA VAL A 632 -5.98 -25.08 0.14
C VAL A 632 -4.65 -25.38 0.84
N ALA A 633 -4.54 -25.09 2.15
CA ALA A 633 -3.36 -25.48 2.92
C ALA A 633 -3.18 -27.02 2.99
N GLY A 634 -4.30 -27.75 3.09
CA GLY A 634 -4.33 -29.21 2.99
C GLY A 634 -3.83 -29.73 1.65
N LEU A 635 -4.23 -29.13 0.52
CA LEU A 635 -3.78 -29.53 -0.81
C LEU A 635 -2.29 -29.28 -1.03
N PHE A 636 -1.75 -28.14 -0.57
CA PHE A 636 -0.30 -27.91 -0.62
C PHE A 636 0.47 -28.95 0.20
N SER A 637 0.02 -29.24 1.42
CA SER A 637 0.66 -30.23 2.28
C SER A 637 0.56 -31.66 1.72
N ALA A 638 -0.60 -32.01 1.17
CA ALA A 638 -0.83 -33.28 0.47
C ALA A 638 0.09 -33.43 -0.75
N GLY A 639 0.30 -32.36 -1.53
CA GLY A 639 1.22 -32.34 -2.67
C GLY A 639 2.68 -32.57 -2.28
N ILE A 640 3.17 -31.89 -1.23
CA ILE A 640 4.52 -32.11 -0.70
C ILE A 640 4.67 -33.54 -0.15
N MET A 641 3.64 -34.05 0.55
CA MET A 641 3.66 -35.42 1.06
C MET A 641 3.68 -36.47 -0.05
N ALA A 642 2.91 -36.25 -1.12
CA ALA A 642 2.94 -37.11 -2.30
C ALA A 642 4.32 -37.11 -2.97
N ILE A 643 5.01 -35.97 -3.03
CA ILE A 643 6.39 -35.90 -3.53
C ILE A 643 7.33 -36.73 -2.64
N PHE A 644 7.24 -36.65 -1.31
CA PHE A 644 8.05 -37.48 -0.41
C PHE A 644 7.79 -38.99 -0.60
N ILE A 645 6.52 -39.41 -0.74
CA ILE A 645 6.19 -40.82 -0.96
C ILE A 645 6.71 -41.30 -2.33
N LEU A 646 6.46 -40.55 -3.40
CA LEU A 646 6.91 -40.90 -4.76
C LEU A 646 8.44 -40.96 -4.86
N THR A 647 9.14 -40.01 -4.22
CA THR A 647 10.61 -40.02 -4.18
C THR A 647 11.18 -41.08 -3.24
N THR A 648 10.41 -41.65 -2.33
CA THR A 648 10.85 -42.81 -1.52
C THR A 648 10.65 -44.13 -2.26
N GLU A 649 9.47 -44.32 -2.87
CA GLU A 649 9.16 -45.54 -3.62
C GLU A 649 10.00 -45.72 -4.90
N HIS A 650 10.34 -44.63 -5.59
CA HIS A 650 11.18 -44.72 -6.81
C HIS A 650 12.60 -45.27 -6.53
N TYR A 651 13.11 -45.10 -5.30
CA TYR A 651 14.42 -45.61 -4.89
C TYR A 651 14.36 -47.02 -4.30
N ARG A 652 13.20 -47.46 -3.79
CA ARG A 652 12.97 -48.85 -3.32
C ARG A 652 13.08 -49.89 -4.43
N VAL A 653 12.84 -49.48 -5.68
CA VAL A 653 12.82 -50.35 -6.88
C VAL A 653 14.22 -50.54 -7.51
N MET A 654 15.24 -49.78 -7.06
CA MET A 654 16.61 -49.84 -7.59
C MET A 654 17.63 -50.32 -6.53
N PRO A 655 17.68 -51.62 -6.19
CA PRO A 655 18.66 -52.16 -5.26
C PRO A 655 20.04 -52.29 -5.93
N GLY A 656 20.86 -51.23 -5.91
CA GLY A 656 22.19 -51.32 -6.53
C GLY A 656 23.13 -50.12 -6.49
N SER A 657 22.71 -48.94 -6.02
CA SER A 657 23.58 -47.76 -5.92
C SER A 657 23.51 -47.11 -4.55
N GLU A 658 24.57 -47.25 -3.75
CA GLU A 658 24.86 -46.32 -2.67
C GLU A 658 25.05 -44.91 -3.28
N PHE A 659 24.19 -43.95 -2.95
CA PHE A 659 24.52 -42.55 -3.21
C PHE A 659 23.98 -41.62 -2.13
N THR A 660 24.92 -41.08 -1.34
CA THR A 660 24.70 -40.00 -0.37
C THR A 660 23.97 -38.83 -1.00
N LEU A 661 22.93 -38.34 -0.33
CA LEU A 661 22.06 -37.25 -0.78
C LEU A 661 22.77 -35.88 -0.71
N LYS A 662 23.63 -35.61 -1.70
CA LYS A 662 24.29 -34.30 -1.88
C LYS A 662 23.31 -33.28 -2.48
N MET A 663 22.40 -32.75 -1.65
CA MET A 663 21.85 -31.42 -1.93
C MET A 663 22.99 -30.40 -1.86
N GLY A 664 23.11 -29.57 -2.90
CA GLY A 664 24.24 -28.66 -3.07
C GLY A 664 24.24 -27.47 -2.12
N ILE A 665 24.88 -27.62 -0.95
CA ILE A 665 25.49 -26.50 -0.23
C ILE A 665 27.00 -26.74 -0.25
N ALA A 666 27.71 -25.95 -1.07
CA ALA A 666 29.16 -26.06 -1.19
C ALA A 666 29.87 -25.49 0.04
N ILE A 667 30.22 -26.36 1.00
CA ILE A 667 31.25 -26.07 2.00
C ILE A 667 32.45 -26.95 1.67
N THR A 668 33.47 -26.32 1.09
CA THR A 668 34.71 -26.98 0.67
C THR A 668 35.53 -27.34 1.91
N LEU A 669 35.59 -28.62 2.25
CA LEU A 669 36.63 -29.16 3.13
C LEU A 669 37.40 -30.26 2.41
N GLU A 670 38.66 -29.95 2.17
CA GLU A 670 39.62 -30.73 1.42
C GLU A 670 40.19 -31.85 2.29
N LYS A 671 40.13 -33.11 1.83
CA LYS A 671 41.04 -34.15 2.30
C LYS A 671 41.26 -35.23 1.25
N SER A 672 42.49 -35.72 1.22
CA SER A 672 43.08 -36.48 0.12
C SER A 672 43.02 -38.00 0.31
N SER A 673 43.41 -38.69 -0.77
CA SER A 673 44.16 -39.96 -0.81
C SER A 673 43.42 -41.24 -1.21
N SER A 674 43.84 -41.78 -2.37
CA SER A 674 44.25 -43.19 -2.58
C SER A 674 43.19 -44.31 -2.39
N SER A 675 42.57 -44.83 -3.46
CA SER A 675 43.08 -45.87 -4.41
C SER A 675 42.95 -47.34 -3.94
N VAL A 676 42.33 -48.21 -4.77
CA VAL A 676 42.81 -49.55 -5.23
C VAL A 676 41.66 -50.46 -5.75
N LEU A 677 41.80 -50.88 -7.02
CA LEU A 677 41.34 -52.07 -7.78
C LEU A 677 40.02 -52.85 -7.48
N PRO A 678 39.32 -53.34 -8.54
CA PRO A 678 38.19 -54.27 -8.45
C PRO A 678 38.60 -55.76 -8.53
N MET A 679 37.70 -56.65 -8.12
CA MET A 679 37.80 -58.11 -8.33
C MET A 679 36.49 -58.63 -8.94
N ALA A 680 36.57 -59.67 -9.78
CA ALA A 680 35.48 -60.10 -10.65
C ALA A 680 35.14 -61.60 -10.52
N CYS A 681 34.00 -61.95 -11.12
CA CYS A 681 33.61 -63.28 -11.62
C CYS A 681 32.81 -64.22 -10.69
N GLY A 682 31.81 -64.89 -11.27
CA GLY A 682 30.91 -65.82 -10.60
C GLY A 682 29.62 -66.16 -11.38
N THR A 683 29.78 -66.62 -12.62
CA THR A 683 28.97 -67.66 -13.33
C THR A 683 27.53 -67.96 -12.84
N CYS A 684 26.49 -67.66 -13.63
CA CYS A 684 25.83 -68.56 -14.61
C CYS A 684 24.90 -69.64 -14.00
N ASP A 685 23.59 -69.57 -14.29
CA ASP A 685 22.80 -70.65 -14.92
C ASP A 685 21.31 -70.25 -15.12
N LEU A 686 20.67 -70.83 -16.15
CA LEU A 686 19.23 -70.78 -16.45
C LEU A 686 18.68 -72.22 -16.39
N PRO A 687 17.39 -72.44 -16.05
CA PRO A 687 16.42 -72.66 -17.14
C PRO A 687 14.95 -72.23 -16.87
N GLY A 688 14.27 -71.88 -17.95
CA GLY A 688 12.97 -72.45 -18.38
C GLY A 688 11.73 -72.44 -17.46
N ASP A 689 10.68 -71.79 -17.98
CA ASP A 689 9.25 -72.13 -17.87
C ASP A 689 8.58 -72.24 -16.48
N ASP A 690 7.75 -71.23 -16.16
CA ASP A 690 6.40 -71.49 -15.65
C ASP A 690 5.41 -70.40 -16.14
N LEU A 691 4.19 -70.82 -16.50
CA LEU A 691 3.18 -70.00 -17.18
C LEU A 691 1.90 -69.90 -16.34
N LEU A 692 1.10 -68.86 -16.61
CA LEU A 692 -0.34 -68.74 -16.29
C LEU A 692 -0.74 -68.59 -14.80
N GLN A 693 -1.06 -67.37 -14.38
CA GLN A 693 -2.44 -66.87 -14.22
C GLN A 693 -2.49 -65.56 -13.39
N MET A 694 -2.90 -64.44 -13.99
CA MET A 694 -3.91 -63.54 -13.39
C MET A 694 -4.50 -62.56 -14.40
N ARG A 695 -5.73 -62.89 -14.82
CA ARG A 695 -6.86 -62.05 -15.23
C ARG A 695 -6.64 -60.62 -15.76
N GLU A 696 -7.20 -60.40 -16.95
CA GLU A 696 -7.39 -59.11 -17.61
C GLU A 696 -8.22 -58.11 -16.78
N HIS A 697 -7.82 -56.83 -16.80
CA HIS A 697 -8.71 -55.67 -16.99
C HIS A 697 -7.90 -54.36 -17.13
N ASN A 698 -7.42 -54.04 -18.35
CA ASN A 698 -7.52 -52.71 -18.97
C ASN A 698 -6.82 -52.68 -20.35
N PRO A 699 -7.31 -51.91 -21.35
CA PRO A 699 -6.80 -51.98 -22.71
C PRO A 699 -5.88 -50.80 -23.08
N PHE A 700 -4.57 -51.03 -23.23
CA PHE A 700 -3.69 -50.17 -24.03
C PHE A 700 -2.59 -51.01 -24.70
N GLN A 701 -2.63 -51.14 -26.02
CA GLN A 701 -1.54 -51.70 -26.82
C GLN A 701 -0.55 -50.61 -27.21
N LEU A 702 0.74 -50.83 -26.96
CA LEU A 702 1.83 -49.98 -27.43
C LEU A 702 2.46 -50.62 -28.68
N GLN A 703 2.62 -49.86 -29.76
CA GLN A 703 3.24 -50.34 -31.00
C GLN A 703 4.58 -49.64 -31.23
N ILE A 704 5.64 -50.43 -31.47
CA ILE A 704 7.02 -49.94 -31.59
C ILE A 704 7.41 -49.88 -33.07
N THR A 705 7.96 -48.76 -33.52
CA THR A 705 8.54 -48.62 -34.87
C THR A 705 9.93 -47.99 -34.77
N ALA A 706 10.93 -48.57 -35.44
CA ALA A 706 12.30 -48.06 -35.47
C ALA A 706 12.60 -47.39 -36.82
N GLY A 707 13.30 -46.24 -36.79
CA GLY A 707 13.68 -45.48 -37.98
C GLY A 707 15.09 -44.89 -37.81
N LEU A 708 15.84 -44.81 -38.91
CA LEU A 708 17.27 -44.51 -38.90
C LEU A 708 17.52 -43.07 -39.34
N VAL A 709 18.18 -42.28 -38.49
CA VAL A 709 18.61 -40.89 -38.79
C VAL A 709 20.11 -40.91 -39.09
N LYS A 710 20.58 -39.96 -39.91
CA LYS A 710 22.02 -39.78 -40.18
C LYS A 710 22.80 -39.63 -38.86
N ASP A 711 24.04 -40.12 -38.90
CA ASP A 711 25.03 -40.14 -37.81
C ASP A 711 24.90 -41.29 -36.79
N GLY A 712 24.16 -42.36 -37.13
CA GLY A 712 24.54 -43.73 -36.73
C GLY A 712 24.13 -44.21 -35.34
N HIS A 713 23.30 -43.47 -34.61
CA HIS A 713 22.71 -43.90 -33.33
C HIS A 713 21.27 -44.39 -33.50
N TRP A 714 20.91 -45.47 -32.80
CA TRP A 714 19.53 -46.00 -32.75
C TRP A 714 18.72 -45.27 -31.69
N CYS A 715 17.61 -44.64 -32.08
CA CYS A 715 16.62 -44.06 -31.16
C CYS A 715 15.30 -44.82 -31.26
N LEU A 716 14.76 -45.24 -30.11
CA LEU A 716 13.41 -45.80 -29.98
C LEU A 716 12.42 -44.66 -29.73
N TYR A 717 11.39 -44.56 -30.57
CA TYR A 717 10.31 -43.60 -30.40
C TYR A 717 9.06 -44.31 -29.84
N PHE A 718 8.54 -43.80 -28.73
CA PHE A 718 7.22 -44.18 -28.22
C PHE A 718 6.20 -43.14 -28.71
N THR A 719 5.31 -43.54 -29.62
CA THR A 719 4.21 -42.68 -30.09
C THR A 719 2.89 -43.18 -29.52
N ASP A 720 2.32 -42.41 -28.58
CA ASP A 720 0.92 -42.55 -28.18
C ASP A 720 0.02 -42.04 -29.32
N SER A 721 -0.87 -42.90 -29.80
CA SER A 721 -1.74 -42.62 -30.94
C SER A 721 -2.95 -41.73 -30.63
N HIS A 722 -3.10 -41.25 -29.38
CA HIS A 722 -4.19 -40.34 -28.97
C HIS A 722 -3.83 -38.85 -28.85
N LEU A 723 -2.67 -38.43 -29.37
CA LEU A 723 -2.23 -37.03 -29.39
C LEU A 723 -2.49 -36.28 -30.71
N THR A 724 -3.75 -36.33 -31.18
CA THR A 724 -4.29 -35.33 -32.11
C THR A 724 -5.53 -34.68 -31.50
N SER A 725 -5.55 -33.33 -31.43
CA SER A 725 -6.60 -32.44 -30.87
C SER A 725 -6.55 -32.02 -29.38
N ARG A 726 -5.39 -32.07 -28.70
CA ARG A 726 -5.17 -31.23 -27.49
C ARG A 726 -3.98 -30.31 -27.69
N HIS A 727 -4.25 -29.00 -27.68
CA HIS A 727 -3.21 -27.97 -27.59
C HIS A 727 -2.34 -28.24 -26.34
N PRO A 728 -1.02 -28.07 -26.42
CA PRO A 728 -0.17 -28.15 -25.23
C PRO A 728 -0.58 -27.03 -24.27
N LYS A 729 -0.94 -27.39 -23.03
CA LYS A 729 -0.87 -26.42 -21.94
C LYS A 729 0.61 -26.17 -21.70
N MET A 730 1.14 -25.05 -22.21
CA MET A 730 2.46 -24.59 -21.82
C MET A 730 2.46 -24.36 -20.31
N GLU A 731 3.49 -24.89 -19.65
CA GLU A 731 3.84 -24.48 -18.28
C GLU A 731 4.18 -22.99 -18.30
N GLU A 732 3.92 -22.27 -17.20
CA GLU A 732 4.18 -20.83 -17.13
C GLU A 732 5.68 -20.53 -17.03
N GLU A 733 6.39 -20.62 -18.16
CA GLU A 733 7.73 -20.07 -18.28
C GLU A 733 7.68 -18.55 -18.01
N HIS A 734 8.31 -18.13 -16.91
CA HIS A 734 8.52 -16.72 -16.61
C HIS A 734 9.28 -16.06 -17.77
N MET A 735 8.61 -15.22 -18.57
CA MET A 735 9.29 -14.40 -19.59
C MET A 735 10.31 -13.48 -18.90
N PRO A 736 11.63 -13.67 -19.09
CA PRO A 736 12.64 -12.88 -18.40
C PRO A 736 12.65 -11.46 -18.97
N ARG A 737 12.79 -10.45 -18.09
CA ARG A 737 13.04 -9.07 -18.52
C ARG A 737 14.39 -9.03 -19.26
N ARG A 738 14.36 -8.71 -20.56
CA ARG A 738 15.55 -8.52 -21.40
C ARG A 738 15.76 -7.04 -21.68
N GLU A 739 17.00 -6.67 -21.99
CA GLU A 739 17.33 -5.34 -22.47
C GLU A 739 16.72 -5.06 -23.85
N LEU A 740 16.66 -3.78 -24.21
CA LEU A 740 16.13 -3.34 -25.50
C LEU A 740 17.19 -3.48 -26.60
N GLU A 741 16.75 -3.86 -27.79
CA GLU A 741 17.57 -3.95 -29.00
C GLU A 741 17.29 -2.76 -29.92
N SER A 742 18.18 -2.47 -30.87
CA SER A 742 18.08 -1.26 -31.69
C SER A 742 17.79 -1.54 -33.17
N ILE A 743 16.73 -0.93 -33.69
CA ILE A 743 16.46 -0.84 -35.14
C ILE A 743 16.72 0.61 -35.57
N HIS A 744 17.68 0.82 -36.46
CA HIS A 744 18.10 2.15 -36.96
C HIS A 744 18.34 3.21 -35.85
N GLY A 745 18.90 2.79 -34.72
CA GLY A 745 19.17 3.67 -33.56
C GLY A 745 17.99 3.83 -32.60
N ILE A 746 16.83 3.24 -32.88
CA ILE A 746 15.63 3.31 -32.02
C ILE A 746 15.53 2.04 -31.17
N PRO A 747 15.51 2.15 -29.83
CA PRO A 747 15.36 1.00 -28.93
C PRO A 747 13.93 0.42 -28.99
N LEU A 748 13.83 -0.89 -29.19
CA LEU A 748 12.61 -1.69 -29.26
C LEU A 748 12.78 -2.99 -28.46
N TYR A 749 11.69 -3.73 -28.22
CA TYR A 749 11.77 -5.03 -27.55
C TYR A 749 12.41 -6.07 -28.47
N TRP A 750 13.31 -6.90 -27.92
CA TRP A 750 14.01 -7.98 -28.62
C TRP A 750 13.11 -8.80 -29.56
N CYS A 751 11.94 -9.23 -29.10
CA CYS A 751 11.02 -10.06 -29.90
C CYS A 751 10.37 -9.31 -31.08
N PHE A 752 10.30 -7.97 -31.04
CA PHE A 752 9.82 -7.16 -32.17
C PHE A 752 10.95 -6.99 -33.20
N VAL A 753 12.20 -6.90 -32.73
CA VAL A 753 13.41 -6.85 -33.56
C VAL A 753 13.61 -8.18 -34.31
N GLU A 754 13.47 -9.32 -33.63
CA GLU A 754 13.56 -10.68 -34.23
C GLU A 754 12.60 -10.90 -35.41
N LYS A 755 11.44 -10.23 -35.42
CA LYS A 755 10.42 -10.36 -36.48
C LYS A 755 10.23 -9.08 -37.30
N TRP A 756 11.14 -8.11 -37.19
CA TRP A 756 10.99 -6.78 -37.79
C TRP A 756 10.76 -6.82 -39.31
N GLY A 757 11.38 -7.77 -40.02
CA GLY A 757 11.18 -7.94 -41.46
C GLY A 757 9.73 -8.24 -41.88
N GLN A 758 8.87 -8.75 -40.98
CA GLN A 758 7.43 -8.88 -41.23
C GLN A 758 6.72 -7.52 -41.20
N VAL A 759 7.14 -6.64 -40.29
CA VAL A 759 6.61 -5.27 -40.16
C VAL A 759 7.05 -4.43 -41.35
N GLU A 760 8.33 -4.50 -41.73
CA GLU A 760 8.88 -3.78 -42.89
C GLU A 760 8.23 -4.21 -44.22
N ALA A 761 7.92 -5.50 -44.38
CA ALA A 761 7.21 -6.03 -45.55
C ALA A 761 5.69 -5.79 -45.54
N PHE A 762 5.11 -5.30 -44.44
CA PHE A 762 3.67 -5.19 -44.25
C PHE A 762 3.00 -4.35 -45.34
N GLN A 763 1.86 -4.82 -45.85
CA GLN A 763 1.10 -4.14 -46.89
C GLN A 763 -0.19 -3.52 -46.33
N ALA A 764 -0.17 -2.19 -46.22
CA ALA A 764 -1.36 -1.39 -45.92
C ALA A 764 -2.37 -1.44 -47.08
N ARG A 765 -3.65 -1.34 -46.73
CA ARG A 765 -4.79 -1.19 -47.66
C ARG A 765 -5.23 0.28 -47.67
N PRO A 766 -5.77 0.82 -48.79
CA PRO A 766 -6.18 2.23 -48.86
C PRO A 766 -7.25 2.65 -47.85
N ASP A 767 -8.01 1.70 -47.30
CA ASP A 767 -9.07 1.90 -46.32
C ASP A 767 -8.66 1.55 -44.87
N ASP A 768 -7.40 1.18 -44.64
CA ASP A 768 -6.85 1.03 -43.29
C ASP A 768 -6.79 2.39 -42.58
N LEU A 769 -7.09 2.38 -41.28
CA LEU A 769 -6.94 3.52 -40.38
C LEU A 769 -5.84 3.24 -39.36
N LEU A 770 -4.77 4.03 -39.42
CA LEU A 770 -3.65 3.92 -38.49
C LEU A 770 -3.87 4.77 -37.24
N ILE A 771 -3.80 4.15 -36.07
CA ILE A 771 -3.79 4.80 -34.76
C ILE A 771 -2.35 4.76 -34.24
N SER A 772 -1.66 5.89 -34.36
CA SER A 772 -0.28 6.06 -33.90
C SER A 772 -0.20 6.93 -32.65
N THR A 773 0.69 6.57 -31.74
CA THR A 773 0.93 7.33 -30.49
C THR A 773 2.33 7.02 -29.98
N TYR A 774 3.01 7.97 -29.33
CA TYR A 774 4.06 7.56 -28.40
C TYR A 774 3.42 6.77 -27.24
N PRO A 775 4.06 5.70 -26.72
CA PRO A 775 3.52 4.90 -25.63
C PRO A 775 2.90 5.72 -24.49
N LYS A 776 1.75 5.25 -23.99
CA LYS A 776 1.00 5.83 -22.85
C LYS A 776 0.35 7.22 -23.09
N SER A 777 0.29 7.68 -24.34
CA SER A 777 -0.36 8.95 -24.73
C SER A 777 -1.88 8.87 -24.91
N GLY A 778 -2.53 7.74 -24.64
CA GLY A 778 -4.00 7.59 -24.74
C GLY A 778 -4.49 6.61 -25.81
N THR A 779 -3.61 5.79 -26.38
CA THR A 779 -3.87 4.85 -27.48
C THR A 779 -5.14 4.03 -27.32
N THR A 780 -5.30 3.32 -26.20
CA THR A 780 -6.50 2.50 -25.94
C THR A 780 -7.79 3.32 -25.92
N TRP A 781 -7.72 4.57 -25.47
CA TRP A 781 -8.89 5.46 -25.39
C TRP A 781 -9.36 5.86 -26.79
N ILE A 782 -8.44 6.31 -27.64
CA ILE A 782 -8.76 6.64 -29.04
C ILE A 782 -9.13 5.38 -29.84
N SER A 783 -8.51 4.23 -29.58
CA SER A 783 -8.88 2.95 -30.22
C SER A 783 -10.33 2.54 -29.91
N GLU A 784 -10.79 2.69 -28.68
CA GLU A 784 -12.20 2.40 -28.33
C GLU A 784 -13.17 3.43 -28.92
N ILE A 785 -12.83 4.73 -28.89
CA ILE A 785 -13.61 5.78 -29.57
C ILE A 785 -13.79 5.43 -31.06
N VAL A 786 -12.72 5.04 -31.73
CA VAL A 786 -12.72 4.71 -33.16
C VAL A 786 -13.51 3.42 -33.43
N ASP A 787 -13.31 2.33 -32.68
CA ASP A 787 -14.08 1.09 -32.87
C ASP A 787 -15.58 1.32 -32.60
N MET A 788 -15.94 2.14 -31.61
CA MET A 788 -17.33 2.54 -31.40
C MET A 788 -17.90 3.38 -32.56
N ILE A 789 -17.13 4.29 -33.16
CA ILE A 789 -17.57 5.06 -34.34
C ILE A 789 -17.75 4.16 -35.57
N TYR A 790 -16.86 3.18 -35.78
CA TYR A 790 -16.98 2.22 -36.88
C TYR A 790 -18.20 1.30 -36.71
N ASN A 791 -18.56 0.96 -35.48
CA ASN A 791 -19.74 0.16 -35.13
C ASN A 791 -21.00 0.99 -34.81
N ASP A 792 -21.04 2.28 -35.18
CA ASP A 792 -22.19 3.19 -35.03
C ASP A 792 -22.73 3.27 -33.57
N GLY A 793 -21.83 3.16 -32.59
CA GLY A 793 -22.11 3.16 -31.15
C GLY A 793 -22.70 1.86 -30.59
N ASP A 794 -22.63 0.75 -31.34
CA ASP A 794 -23.02 -0.58 -30.87
C ASP A 794 -21.98 -1.14 -29.88
N VAL A 795 -22.37 -1.19 -28.61
CA VAL A 795 -21.51 -1.58 -27.48
C VAL A 795 -21.24 -3.08 -27.47
N GLU A 796 -22.18 -3.90 -27.92
CA GLU A 796 -22.01 -5.36 -27.91
C GLU A 796 -21.05 -5.79 -29.03
N LYS A 797 -21.09 -5.12 -30.19
CA LYS A 797 -20.01 -5.26 -31.19
C LYS A 797 -18.66 -4.81 -30.64
N CYS A 798 -18.58 -3.76 -29.84
CA CYS A 798 -17.31 -3.31 -29.24
C CYS A 798 -16.81 -4.25 -28.13
N LYS A 799 -17.67 -5.10 -27.56
CA LYS A 799 -17.29 -6.16 -26.62
C LYS A 799 -16.95 -7.51 -27.27
N ARG A 800 -17.11 -7.65 -28.59
CA ARG A 800 -16.90 -8.92 -29.35
C ARG A 800 -15.59 -9.65 -29.03
N ASP A 801 -14.54 -8.90 -28.72
CA ASP A 801 -13.23 -9.39 -28.32
C ASP A 801 -12.47 -8.28 -27.58
N ALA A 802 -11.30 -8.58 -27.01
CA ALA A 802 -10.42 -7.60 -26.39
C ALA A 802 -9.85 -6.60 -27.42
N ILE A 803 -9.56 -5.37 -26.97
CA ILE A 803 -9.15 -4.25 -27.82
C ILE A 803 -7.90 -4.53 -28.66
N PHE A 804 -6.98 -5.37 -28.16
CA PHE A 804 -5.76 -5.76 -28.86
C PHE A 804 -5.98 -6.81 -29.97
N ASN A 805 -7.14 -7.48 -29.98
CA ASN A 805 -7.59 -8.33 -31.09
C ASN A 805 -8.47 -7.54 -32.07
N ARG A 806 -9.28 -6.59 -31.56
CA ARG A 806 -10.13 -5.69 -32.39
C ARG A 806 -9.34 -4.65 -33.17
N VAL A 807 -8.26 -4.13 -32.56
CA VAL A 807 -7.34 -3.15 -33.13
C VAL A 807 -5.92 -3.72 -33.00
N PRO A 808 -5.50 -4.61 -33.92
CA PRO A 808 -4.23 -5.32 -33.80
C PRO A 808 -3.05 -4.36 -33.72
N PHE A 809 -2.08 -4.74 -32.90
CA PHE A 809 -0.89 -3.95 -32.65
C PHE A 809 0.22 -4.40 -33.60
N MET A 810 0.42 -3.66 -34.69
CA MET A 810 1.16 -4.09 -35.88
C MET A 810 2.52 -4.74 -35.57
N GLU A 811 3.38 -4.03 -34.82
CA GLU A 811 4.73 -4.51 -34.51
C GLU A 811 4.80 -5.51 -33.33
N MET A 812 3.66 -5.87 -32.72
CA MET A 812 3.63 -6.87 -31.65
C MET A 812 4.02 -8.23 -32.20
N SER A 813 5.15 -8.76 -31.73
CA SER A 813 5.47 -10.17 -31.88
C SER A 813 5.90 -10.74 -30.54
N THR A 814 5.19 -11.77 -30.07
CA THR A 814 5.48 -12.50 -28.84
C THR A 814 5.44 -13.99 -29.15
N PRO A 815 6.51 -14.76 -28.84
CA PRO A 815 6.58 -16.18 -29.17
C PRO A 815 5.35 -16.94 -28.67
N ASN A 816 4.73 -17.70 -29.56
CA ASN A 816 3.57 -18.56 -29.29
C ASN A 816 2.34 -17.87 -28.65
N PHE A 817 2.24 -16.52 -28.70
CA PHE A 817 1.13 -15.77 -28.10
C PHE A 817 0.41 -14.84 -29.08
N ILE A 818 1.02 -13.71 -29.48
CA ILE A 818 0.41 -12.72 -30.40
C ILE A 818 1.42 -12.29 -31.46
N ASN A 819 0.99 -12.31 -32.74
CA ASN A 819 1.66 -11.67 -33.87
C ASN A 819 0.69 -10.69 -34.57
N GLY A 820 0.98 -9.39 -34.50
CA GLY A 820 0.14 -8.32 -35.01
C GLY A 820 0.00 -8.30 -36.54
N THR A 821 1.09 -8.54 -37.27
CA THR A 821 1.04 -8.62 -38.74
C THR A 821 0.16 -9.78 -39.21
N GLU A 822 0.30 -10.96 -38.61
CA GLU A 822 -0.56 -12.12 -38.91
C GLU A 822 -2.03 -11.90 -38.54
N GLN A 823 -2.32 -11.15 -37.48
CA GLN A 823 -3.70 -10.76 -37.13
C GLN A 823 -4.28 -9.82 -38.20
N LEU A 824 -3.50 -8.83 -38.65
CA LEU A 824 -3.93 -7.85 -39.66
C LEU A 824 -4.17 -8.49 -41.02
N ASP A 825 -3.38 -9.48 -41.43
CA ASP A 825 -3.55 -10.17 -42.70
C ASP A 825 -4.87 -10.97 -42.75
N LYS A 826 -5.23 -11.60 -41.62
CA LYS A 826 -6.48 -12.36 -41.45
C LYS A 826 -7.71 -11.45 -41.28
N MET A 827 -7.53 -10.15 -41.00
CA MET A 827 -8.62 -9.22 -40.70
C MET A 827 -9.29 -8.67 -41.97
N PRO A 828 -10.63 -8.68 -42.07
CA PRO A 828 -11.36 -8.02 -43.16
C PRO A 828 -11.17 -6.50 -43.11
N SER A 829 -11.26 -5.87 -44.28
CA SER A 829 -11.28 -4.41 -44.41
C SER A 829 -12.66 -3.84 -44.01
N PRO A 830 -12.73 -2.61 -43.47
CA PRO A 830 -11.62 -1.72 -43.12
C PRO A 830 -10.93 -2.11 -41.81
N ARG A 831 -9.59 -2.11 -41.78
CA ARG A 831 -8.81 -2.50 -40.59
C ARG A 831 -8.47 -1.29 -39.72
N LEU A 832 -8.54 -1.47 -38.41
CA LEU A 832 -8.02 -0.54 -37.42
C LEU A 832 -6.63 -1.01 -36.98
N VAL A 833 -5.59 -0.26 -37.30
CA VAL A 833 -4.19 -0.63 -37.04
C VAL A 833 -3.64 0.19 -35.88
N LYS A 834 -3.15 -0.43 -34.81
CA LYS A 834 -2.41 0.27 -33.75
C LYS A 834 -0.91 0.19 -34.02
N THR A 835 -0.19 1.30 -33.78
CA THR A 835 1.28 1.28 -33.69
C THR A 835 1.84 2.30 -32.69
N HIS A 836 3.08 2.08 -32.27
CA HIS A 836 3.91 3.02 -31.53
C HIS A 836 5.20 3.39 -32.28
N VAL A 837 5.38 2.98 -33.55
CA VAL A 837 6.60 3.27 -34.29
C VAL A 837 6.72 4.76 -34.65
N PRO A 838 7.93 5.36 -34.55
CA PRO A 838 8.18 6.70 -35.07
C PRO A 838 8.10 6.72 -36.60
N VAL A 839 7.87 7.90 -37.18
CA VAL A 839 7.62 8.07 -38.63
C VAL A 839 8.70 7.47 -39.53
N GLN A 840 9.96 7.43 -39.10
CA GLN A 840 11.08 6.84 -39.85
C GLN A 840 11.07 5.29 -39.90
N LEU A 841 10.25 4.64 -39.06
CA LEU A 841 10.09 3.19 -39.00
C LEU A 841 8.68 2.71 -39.42
N LEU A 842 7.81 3.63 -39.86
CA LEU A 842 6.48 3.25 -40.35
C LEU A 842 6.60 2.60 -41.74
N PRO A 843 5.99 1.43 -41.99
CA PRO A 843 6.06 0.76 -43.29
C PRO A 843 5.63 1.67 -44.43
N ILE A 844 6.43 1.69 -45.51
CA ILE A 844 6.31 2.64 -46.61
C ILE A 844 4.92 2.60 -47.27
N SER A 845 4.28 1.42 -47.28
CA SER A 845 2.93 1.23 -47.82
C SER A 845 1.88 2.16 -47.21
N PHE A 846 1.97 2.54 -45.93
CA PHE A 846 1.01 3.46 -45.31
C PHE A 846 1.04 4.86 -45.95
N TRP A 847 2.24 5.32 -46.34
CA TRP A 847 2.43 6.58 -47.04
C TRP A 847 2.03 6.47 -48.51
N GLU A 848 2.37 5.37 -49.18
CA GLU A 848 2.03 5.14 -50.60
C GLU A 848 0.52 4.97 -50.85
N LYS A 849 -0.20 4.35 -49.91
CA LYS A 849 -1.66 4.20 -49.99
C LYS A 849 -2.43 5.41 -49.45
N ASP A 850 -1.71 6.45 -48.97
CA ASP A 850 -2.27 7.63 -48.29
C ASP A 850 -3.31 7.26 -47.22
N CYS A 851 -3.00 6.26 -46.38
CA CYS A 851 -3.94 5.79 -45.35
C CYS A 851 -4.32 6.93 -44.39
N LYS A 852 -5.56 6.97 -43.91
CA LYS A 852 -5.94 7.90 -42.84
C LYS A 852 -5.17 7.54 -41.57
N MET A 853 -4.67 8.55 -40.86
CA MET A 853 -3.95 8.35 -39.60
C MET A 853 -4.53 9.24 -38.50
N ILE A 854 -4.62 8.71 -37.27
CA ILE A 854 -4.92 9.49 -36.07
C ILE A 854 -3.70 9.40 -35.17
N TYR A 855 -3.14 10.56 -34.83
CA TYR A 855 -2.03 10.66 -33.88
C TYR A 855 -2.51 11.28 -32.58
N VAL A 856 -2.27 10.62 -31.43
CA VAL A 856 -2.56 11.21 -30.11
C VAL A 856 -1.26 11.48 -29.36
N ALA A 857 -1.01 12.75 -29.10
CA ALA A 857 0.10 13.24 -28.29
C ALA A 857 -0.37 13.51 -26.85
N ARG A 858 0.56 13.46 -25.90
CA ARG A 858 0.32 13.78 -24.49
C ARG A 858 1.55 14.46 -23.90
N ASN A 859 1.37 15.34 -22.91
CA ASN A 859 2.48 16.02 -22.25
C ASN A 859 3.54 15.03 -21.72
N ALA A 860 4.82 15.36 -21.96
CA ALA A 860 5.94 14.46 -21.71
C ALA A 860 6.06 14.00 -20.25
N LYS A 861 5.63 14.81 -19.28
CA LYS A 861 5.77 14.52 -17.85
C LYS A 861 4.78 13.47 -17.38
N ASP A 862 3.51 13.59 -17.76
CA ASP A 862 2.53 12.54 -17.50
C ASP A 862 2.83 11.27 -18.30
N VAL A 863 3.38 11.40 -19.52
CA VAL A 863 3.89 10.25 -20.28
C VAL A 863 4.97 9.53 -19.48
N ALA A 864 6.01 10.22 -19.01
CA ALA A 864 7.10 9.62 -18.22
C ALA A 864 6.58 8.86 -17.00
N VAL A 865 5.69 9.46 -16.19
CA VAL A 865 5.07 8.79 -15.03
C VAL A 865 4.23 7.59 -15.46
N SER A 866 3.38 7.75 -16.48
CA SER A 866 2.52 6.68 -16.99
C SER A 866 3.34 5.52 -17.59
N TYR A 867 4.52 5.81 -18.13
CA TYR A 867 5.43 4.83 -18.71
C TYR A 867 6.24 4.10 -17.64
N TYR A 868 6.71 4.78 -16.59
CA TYR A 868 7.38 4.16 -15.44
C TYR A 868 6.54 3.04 -14.81
N TYR A 869 5.28 3.32 -14.47
CA TYR A 869 4.36 2.31 -13.95
C TYR A 869 4.04 1.19 -14.96
N PHE A 870 4.09 1.49 -16.26
CA PHE A 870 3.88 0.48 -17.29
C PHE A 870 5.08 -0.46 -17.43
N TYR A 871 6.31 0.05 -17.36
CA TYR A 871 7.52 -0.77 -17.27
C TYR A 871 7.46 -1.74 -16.08
N GLN A 872 7.01 -1.26 -14.91
CA GLN A 872 6.89 -2.08 -13.70
C GLN A 872 5.91 -3.25 -13.86
N MET A 873 4.75 -3.04 -14.48
CA MET A 873 3.72 -4.09 -14.64
C MET A 873 3.89 -4.96 -15.89
N ALA A 874 4.33 -4.41 -17.02
CA ALA A 874 4.48 -5.14 -18.26
C ALA A 874 5.87 -5.79 -18.37
N LYS A 875 5.94 -7.11 -18.24
CA LYS A 875 7.20 -7.88 -18.08
C LYS A 875 8.10 -7.89 -19.32
N LEU A 876 7.55 -7.52 -20.49
CA LEU A 876 8.33 -7.41 -21.73
C LEU A 876 9.41 -6.31 -21.70
N HIS A 877 9.27 -5.31 -20.83
CA HIS A 877 10.26 -4.25 -20.67
C HIS A 877 11.47 -4.73 -19.85
N PRO A 878 12.68 -4.13 -20.01
CA PRO A 878 13.73 -4.24 -18.99
C PRO A 878 13.25 -3.66 -17.65
N ASP A 879 14.05 -3.85 -16.60
CA ASP A 879 13.75 -3.23 -15.30
C ASP A 879 13.83 -1.69 -15.42
N PRO A 880 12.77 -0.95 -15.06
CA PRO A 880 12.82 0.51 -15.06
C PRO A 880 13.82 1.09 -14.04
N GLY A 881 14.16 0.34 -12.97
CA GLY A 881 14.93 0.84 -11.84
C GLY A 881 14.13 1.84 -10.97
N PRO A 882 14.81 2.63 -10.12
CA PRO A 882 14.17 3.71 -9.39
C PRO A 882 13.73 4.84 -10.33
N TRP A 883 12.67 5.57 -9.94
CA TRP A 883 12.08 6.67 -10.71
C TRP A 883 13.12 7.67 -11.26
N ASN A 884 14.13 8.02 -10.46
CA ASN A 884 15.17 8.97 -10.86
C ASN A 884 15.95 8.48 -12.08
N GLU A 885 16.38 7.21 -12.09
CA GLU A 885 17.11 6.61 -13.22
C GLU A 885 16.21 6.46 -14.45
N PHE A 886 14.94 6.06 -14.25
CA PHE A 886 13.98 5.99 -15.34
C PHE A 886 13.75 7.35 -16.00
N LEU A 887 13.67 8.43 -15.22
CA LEU A 887 13.48 9.78 -15.75
C LEU A 887 14.69 10.23 -16.59
N GLU A 888 15.92 9.87 -16.18
CA GLU A 888 17.12 10.11 -17.00
C GLU A 888 17.10 9.30 -18.30
N LYS A 889 16.78 8.00 -18.23
CA LYS A 889 16.61 7.14 -19.42
C LYS A 889 15.56 7.72 -20.37
N PHE A 890 14.44 8.22 -19.85
CA PHE A 890 13.37 8.85 -20.62
C PHE A 890 13.82 10.15 -21.30
N MET A 891 14.48 11.07 -20.58
CA MET A 891 15.02 12.31 -21.16
C MET A 891 16.08 12.02 -22.25
N ALA A 892 16.92 11.00 -22.06
CA ALA A 892 17.90 10.57 -23.05
C ALA A 892 17.29 9.83 -24.27
N GLY A 893 16.00 9.47 -24.24
CA GLY A 893 15.38 8.62 -25.25
C GLY A 893 15.80 7.14 -25.18
N ASN A 894 16.44 6.71 -24.10
CA ASN A 894 16.90 5.34 -23.85
C ASN A 894 15.78 4.48 -23.20
N VAL A 895 14.59 4.55 -23.77
CA VAL A 895 13.38 3.80 -23.40
C VAL A 895 12.72 3.29 -24.68
N ALA A 896 11.91 2.23 -24.62
CA ALA A 896 11.32 1.62 -25.81
C ALA A 896 10.53 2.65 -26.64
N TYR A 897 10.66 2.55 -27.97
CA TYR A 897 10.24 3.55 -28.98
C TYR A 897 11.01 4.87 -28.97
N GLY A 898 12.06 4.98 -28.17
CA GLY A 898 13.04 6.06 -28.22
C GLY A 898 12.59 7.37 -27.59
N SER A 899 13.16 8.46 -28.12
CA SER A 899 12.89 9.84 -27.71
C SER A 899 11.43 10.25 -27.94
N TRP A 900 10.72 10.56 -26.85
CA TRP A 900 9.37 11.15 -26.91
C TRP A 900 9.37 12.44 -27.75
N TYR A 901 10.43 13.25 -27.62
CA TYR A 901 10.56 14.53 -28.32
C TYR A 901 10.56 14.31 -29.83
N ASP A 902 11.43 13.43 -30.33
CA ASP A 902 11.58 13.19 -31.76
C ASP A 902 10.37 12.46 -32.35
N HIS A 903 9.72 11.61 -31.55
CA HIS A 903 8.46 10.99 -31.92
C HIS A 903 7.34 12.02 -32.14
N VAL A 904 7.07 12.91 -31.18
CA VAL A 904 6.02 13.93 -31.35
C VAL A 904 6.36 14.95 -32.45
N LYS A 905 7.64 15.32 -32.60
CA LYS A 905 8.12 16.21 -33.67
C LYS A 905 7.92 15.59 -35.05
N GLY A 906 8.35 14.35 -35.26
CA GLY A 906 8.24 13.66 -36.56
C GLY A 906 6.80 13.50 -37.02
N TRP A 907 5.90 13.09 -36.12
CA TRP A 907 4.47 12.96 -36.41
C TRP A 907 3.77 14.31 -36.62
N TRP A 908 4.18 15.37 -35.91
CA TRP A 908 3.65 16.73 -36.11
C TRP A 908 4.05 17.33 -37.46
N GLU A 909 5.30 17.13 -37.89
CA GLU A 909 5.75 17.61 -39.20
C GLU A 909 5.05 16.84 -40.33
N LYS A 910 4.93 15.51 -40.23
CA LYS A 910 4.21 14.69 -41.21
C LYS A 910 2.72 14.98 -41.31
N ALA A 911 2.10 15.53 -40.26
CA ALA A 911 0.69 15.95 -40.28
C ALA A 911 0.41 17.17 -41.18
N LYS A 912 1.45 17.83 -41.72
CA LYS A 912 1.32 18.89 -42.74
C LYS A 912 1.18 18.34 -44.16
N ASP A 913 1.81 17.20 -44.42
CA ASP A 913 1.96 16.61 -45.76
C ASP A 913 0.96 15.48 -46.03
N TYR A 914 0.48 14.79 -44.97
CA TYR A 914 -0.35 13.58 -45.06
C TYR A 914 -1.68 13.74 -44.28
N ARG A 915 -2.63 12.84 -44.55
CA ARG A 915 -3.94 12.79 -43.87
C ARG A 915 -3.84 12.30 -42.41
N ILE A 916 -3.28 13.13 -41.53
CA ILE A 916 -3.10 12.83 -40.10
C ILE A 916 -3.95 13.78 -39.24
N LEU A 917 -4.91 13.24 -38.49
CA LEU A 917 -5.59 13.96 -37.42
C LEU A 917 -4.70 13.96 -36.17
N PHE A 918 -4.10 15.10 -35.84
CA PHE A 918 -3.28 15.26 -34.64
C PHE A 918 -4.15 15.74 -33.46
N LEU A 919 -4.22 14.93 -32.41
CA LEU A 919 -4.99 15.17 -31.19
C LEU A 919 -4.07 15.28 -29.96
N TYR A 920 -4.54 15.99 -28.94
CA TYR A 920 -3.91 16.03 -27.62
C TYR A 920 -4.77 15.29 -26.60
N TYR A 921 -4.13 14.44 -25.80
CA TYR A 921 -4.77 13.78 -24.66
C TYR A 921 -5.41 14.79 -23.70
N GLU A 922 -4.78 15.95 -23.53
CA GLU A 922 -5.28 17.02 -22.69
C GLU A 922 -6.57 17.64 -23.25
N ASP A 923 -6.67 17.81 -24.57
CA ASP A 923 -7.87 18.30 -25.23
C ASP A 923 -9.01 17.28 -25.11
N MET A 924 -8.71 15.98 -25.28
CA MET A 924 -9.67 14.89 -25.07
C MET A 924 -10.16 14.83 -23.62
N LYS A 925 -9.32 15.22 -22.65
CA LYS A 925 -9.68 15.27 -21.22
C LYS A 925 -10.51 16.50 -20.84
N GLU A 926 -10.28 17.63 -21.49
CA GLU A 926 -11.00 18.89 -21.26
C GLU A 926 -12.38 18.87 -21.90
N ASP A 927 -12.46 18.52 -23.18
CA ASP A 927 -13.70 18.49 -23.95
C ASP A 927 -13.75 17.21 -24.81
N PRO A 928 -14.10 16.05 -24.21
CA PRO A 928 -14.14 14.78 -24.92
C PRO A 928 -15.14 14.82 -26.10
N LYS A 929 -16.21 15.63 -26.00
CA LYS A 929 -17.25 15.74 -27.03
C LYS A 929 -16.72 16.39 -28.29
N ARG A 930 -16.04 17.53 -28.17
CA ARG A 930 -15.39 18.23 -29.28
C ARG A 930 -14.35 17.35 -29.98
N GLU A 931 -13.52 16.64 -29.23
CA GLU A 931 -12.50 15.77 -29.84
C GLU A 931 -13.12 14.53 -30.52
N VAL A 932 -14.16 13.91 -29.95
CA VAL A 932 -14.92 12.83 -30.61
C VAL A 932 -15.58 13.34 -31.90
N GLN A 933 -16.15 14.55 -31.91
CA GLN A 933 -16.73 15.15 -33.11
C GLN A 933 -15.67 15.40 -34.21
N LYS A 934 -14.45 15.85 -33.86
CA LYS A 934 -13.33 15.94 -34.83
C LYS A 934 -12.98 14.58 -35.43
N VAL A 935 -12.95 13.51 -34.62
CA VAL A 935 -12.70 12.15 -35.10
C VAL A 935 -13.81 11.70 -36.06
N ILE A 936 -15.08 11.89 -35.70
CA ILE A 936 -16.23 11.56 -36.57
C ILE A 936 -16.12 12.27 -37.92
N GLN A 937 -15.85 13.58 -37.91
CA GLN A 937 -15.67 14.39 -39.11
C GLN A 937 -14.48 13.91 -39.96
N PHE A 938 -13.33 13.64 -39.34
CA PHE A 938 -12.12 13.13 -40.03
C PHE A 938 -12.34 11.75 -40.66
N LEU A 939 -13.09 10.88 -39.98
CA LEU A 939 -13.47 9.57 -40.52
C LEU A 939 -14.48 9.68 -41.67
N GLY A 940 -15.24 10.77 -41.75
CA GLY A 940 -16.29 10.97 -42.76
C GLY A 940 -17.57 10.20 -42.43
N LYS A 941 -17.85 10.06 -41.13
CA LYS A 941 -19.07 9.42 -40.60
C LYS A 941 -20.08 10.50 -40.18
N GLU A 942 -21.36 10.20 -40.30
CA GLU A 942 -22.45 10.99 -39.74
C GLU A 942 -23.13 10.17 -38.64
N LEU A 943 -23.06 10.64 -37.40
CA LEU A 943 -23.66 9.98 -36.24
C LEU A 943 -24.64 10.92 -35.54
N LYS A 944 -25.77 10.38 -35.08
CA LYS A 944 -26.76 11.13 -34.29
C LYS A 944 -26.17 11.52 -32.93
N GLU A 945 -26.60 12.64 -32.39
CA GLU A 945 -26.15 13.17 -31.09
C GLU A 945 -26.31 12.16 -29.94
N GLU A 946 -27.37 11.35 -29.94
CA GLU A 946 -27.59 10.24 -29.01
C GLU A 946 -26.45 9.20 -29.04
N VAL A 947 -25.96 8.87 -30.25
CA VAL A 947 -24.86 7.93 -30.48
C VAL A 947 -23.54 8.55 -30.01
N VAL A 948 -23.33 9.84 -30.26
CA VAL A 948 -22.16 10.59 -29.74
C VAL A 948 -22.14 10.57 -28.21
N ASN A 949 -23.26 10.86 -27.55
CA ASN A 949 -23.38 10.80 -26.08
C ASN A 949 -23.13 9.38 -25.54
N LYS A 950 -23.60 8.35 -26.24
CA LYS A 950 -23.32 6.93 -25.90
C LYS A 950 -21.83 6.59 -26.02
N ILE A 951 -21.15 7.04 -27.05
CA ILE A 951 -19.69 6.91 -27.21
C ILE A 951 -18.98 7.61 -26.04
N LEU A 952 -19.35 8.84 -25.71
CA LEU A 952 -18.74 9.61 -24.61
C LEU A 952 -18.90 8.91 -23.24
N HIS A 953 -20.04 8.29 -22.99
CA HIS A 953 -20.28 7.54 -21.75
C HIS A 953 -19.38 6.30 -21.65
N HIS A 954 -19.42 5.41 -22.65
CA HIS A 954 -18.69 4.14 -22.60
C HIS A 954 -17.18 4.27 -22.80
N THR A 955 -16.72 5.32 -23.48
CA THR A 955 -15.29 5.67 -23.57
C THR A 955 -14.81 6.53 -22.41
N SER A 956 -15.65 6.83 -21.42
CA SER A 956 -15.19 7.49 -20.19
C SER A 956 -14.23 6.60 -19.41
N PHE A 957 -13.25 7.19 -18.73
CA PHE A 957 -12.22 6.43 -18.00
C PHE A 957 -12.81 5.46 -16.96
N GLN A 958 -13.92 5.80 -16.32
CA GLN A 958 -14.56 4.93 -15.32
C GLN A 958 -15.21 3.70 -15.95
N GLU A 959 -15.85 3.84 -17.12
CA GLU A 959 -16.45 2.71 -17.83
C GLU A 959 -15.38 1.84 -18.51
N MET A 960 -14.39 2.47 -19.17
CA MET A 960 -13.25 1.74 -19.73
C MET A 960 -12.43 0.99 -18.67
N LYS A 961 -12.36 1.48 -17.43
CA LYS A 961 -11.67 0.78 -16.35
C LYS A 961 -12.39 -0.51 -15.93
N LYS A 962 -13.72 -0.52 -15.96
CA LYS A 962 -14.55 -1.70 -15.63
C LYS A 962 -14.68 -2.70 -16.78
N ASN A 963 -14.43 -2.27 -18.01
CA ASN A 963 -14.70 -3.07 -19.21
C ASN A 963 -13.51 -4.01 -19.54
N PRO A 964 -13.66 -5.35 -19.38
CA PRO A 964 -12.58 -6.32 -19.64
C PRO A 964 -12.12 -6.33 -21.10
N SER A 965 -12.98 -5.91 -22.04
CA SER A 965 -12.64 -5.81 -23.46
C SER A 965 -11.70 -4.65 -23.80
N VAL A 966 -11.34 -3.77 -22.83
CA VAL A 966 -10.38 -2.66 -23.03
C VAL A 966 -9.39 -2.44 -21.89
N ASN A 967 -9.66 -2.94 -20.68
CA ASN A 967 -8.82 -2.66 -19.50
C ASN A 967 -7.53 -3.51 -19.42
N TYR A 968 -7.39 -4.50 -20.32
CA TYR A 968 -6.28 -5.48 -20.43
C TYR A 968 -6.21 -6.57 -19.34
N GLU A 969 -7.19 -6.69 -18.45
CA GLU A 969 -7.21 -7.74 -17.41
C GLU A 969 -7.35 -9.17 -17.97
N THR A 970 -7.72 -9.32 -19.24
CA THR A 970 -7.73 -10.59 -19.97
C THR A 970 -6.34 -11.05 -20.43
N MET A 971 -5.30 -10.23 -20.31
CA MET A 971 -3.93 -10.64 -20.59
C MET A 971 -3.37 -11.47 -19.43
N PRO A 972 -2.54 -12.50 -19.71
CA PRO A 972 -1.85 -13.25 -18.66
C PRO A 972 -0.95 -12.36 -17.80
N SER A 973 -0.83 -12.70 -16.51
CA SER A 973 0.01 -12.01 -15.52
C SER A 973 1.51 -12.01 -15.90
N TRP A 974 1.98 -13.04 -16.61
CA TRP A 974 3.34 -13.09 -17.15
C TRP A 974 3.60 -12.03 -18.23
N ALA A 975 2.56 -11.50 -18.88
CA ALA A 975 2.68 -10.41 -19.84
C ALA A 975 2.42 -9.04 -19.18
N LEU A 976 1.27 -8.90 -18.50
CA LEU A 976 0.81 -7.67 -17.85
C LEU A 976 0.37 -7.97 -16.41
N ASP A 977 1.16 -7.53 -15.43
CA ASP A 977 0.89 -7.78 -14.01
C ASP A 977 0.16 -6.61 -13.36
N HIS A 978 -1.17 -6.63 -13.49
CA HIS A 978 -2.06 -5.60 -12.96
C HIS A 978 -1.99 -5.43 -11.43
N SER A 979 -1.40 -6.39 -10.70
CA SER A 979 -1.20 -6.27 -9.24
C SER A 979 -0.13 -5.25 -8.86
N ILE A 980 0.87 -5.04 -9.74
CA ILE A 980 1.92 -4.04 -9.55
C ILE A 980 1.40 -2.64 -9.90
N SER A 981 0.76 -2.50 -11.06
CA SER A 981 0.01 -1.31 -11.45
C SER A 981 -1.07 -1.71 -12.45
N PRO A 982 -2.34 -1.34 -12.25
CA PRO A 982 -3.37 -1.55 -13.25
C PRO A 982 -3.07 -0.72 -14.52
N PHE A 983 -3.37 -1.29 -15.69
CA PHE A 983 -3.21 -0.59 -16.97
C PHE A 983 -4.04 0.72 -17.01
N MET A 984 -5.29 0.65 -16.55
CA MET A 984 -6.17 1.81 -16.33
C MET A 984 -5.86 2.51 -14.99
N ARG A 985 -4.68 3.13 -14.91
CA ARG A 985 -4.08 3.67 -13.67
C ARG A 985 -4.87 4.83 -13.03
N LYS A 986 -4.90 6.01 -13.66
CA LYS A 986 -5.59 7.23 -13.14
C LYS A 986 -6.42 8.03 -14.15
N GLY A 987 -6.03 8.09 -15.43
CA GLY A 987 -6.85 8.75 -16.47
C GLY A 987 -7.02 10.27 -16.34
N ILE A 988 -6.02 10.98 -15.78
CA ILE A 988 -6.02 12.43 -15.56
C ILE A 988 -4.80 13.11 -16.22
N SER A 989 -4.89 14.41 -16.45
CA SER A 989 -3.73 15.28 -16.77
C SER A 989 -3.19 15.92 -15.48
N GLY A 990 -1.88 16.13 -15.38
CA GLY A 990 -1.22 16.78 -14.25
C GLY A 990 -0.77 15.88 -13.10
N ASP A 991 -0.88 14.54 -13.22
CA ASP A 991 -0.46 13.60 -12.15
C ASP A 991 1.07 13.60 -11.94
N TRP A 992 1.84 14.04 -12.94
CA TRP A 992 3.28 14.24 -12.83
C TRP A 992 3.69 15.12 -11.64
N LYS A 993 2.84 16.07 -11.21
CA LYS A 993 3.09 16.91 -10.03
C LYS A 993 3.26 16.11 -8.73
N ASN A 994 2.72 14.89 -8.68
CA ASN A 994 2.83 13.99 -7.53
C ASN A 994 4.08 13.10 -7.55
N HIS A 995 4.93 13.19 -8.59
CA HIS A 995 6.05 12.27 -8.84
C HIS A 995 7.38 13.01 -9.12
N PHE A 996 7.32 14.15 -9.80
CA PHE A 996 8.50 14.99 -10.02
C PHE A 996 8.83 15.78 -8.75
N THR A 997 10.04 15.59 -8.21
CA THR A 997 10.62 16.57 -7.28
C THR A 997 10.85 17.91 -7.99
N VAL A 998 10.96 19.03 -7.25
CA VAL A 998 11.19 20.34 -7.88
C VAL A 998 12.51 20.39 -8.65
N ALA A 999 13.59 19.82 -8.12
CA ALA A 999 14.87 19.74 -8.83
C ALA A 999 14.76 18.95 -10.16
N GLN A 1000 14.01 17.83 -10.17
CA GLN A 1000 13.71 17.08 -11.39
C GLN A 1000 12.83 17.89 -12.35
N ASN A 1001 11.82 18.59 -11.85
CA ASN A 1001 10.92 19.41 -12.64
C ASN A 1001 11.67 20.56 -13.34
N GLU A 1002 12.56 21.27 -12.63
CA GLU A 1002 13.39 22.35 -13.18
C GLU A 1002 14.42 21.84 -14.19
N ARG A 1003 15.06 20.69 -13.93
CA ARG A 1003 15.97 20.05 -14.87
C ARG A 1003 15.24 19.59 -16.13
N PHE A 1004 14.10 18.93 -15.97
CA PHE A 1004 13.25 18.47 -17.07
C PHE A 1004 12.73 19.66 -17.89
N ASN A 1005 12.31 20.75 -17.25
CA ASN A 1005 11.86 21.96 -17.97
C ASN A 1005 12.96 22.53 -18.85
N ARG A 1006 14.17 22.72 -18.34
CA ARG A 1006 15.31 23.23 -19.14
C ARG A 1006 15.60 22.32 -20.34
N HIS A 1007 15.71 21.02 -20.10
CA HIS A 1007 15.92 20.04 -21.16
C HIS A 1007 14.76 20.00 -22.18
N TYR A 1008 13.51 20.09 -21.72
CA TYR A 1008 12.32 20.16 -22.56
C TYR A 1008 12.30 21.43 -23.43
N GLU A 1009 12.66 22.59 -22.85
CA GLU A 1009 12.75 23.86 -23.58
C GLU A 1009 13.84 23.85 -24.65
N GLU A 1010 14.97 23.19 -24.39
CA GLU A 1010 16.02 22.94 -25.37
C GLU A 1010 15.54 22.01 -26.49
N GLN A 1011 14.94 20.86 -26.15
CA GLN A 1011 14.48 19.85 -27.12
C GLN A 1011 13.29 20.28 -27.98
N MET A 1012 12.45 21.17 -27.46
CA MET A 1012 11.23 21.67 -28.11
C MET A 1012 11.40 23.09 -28.68
N LYS A 1013 12.61 23.64 -28.68
CA LYS A 1013 12.90 25.00 -29.15
C LYS A 1013 12.54 25.17 -30.64
N GLY A 1014 11.91 26.31 -30.96
CA GLY A 1014 11.59 26.68 -32.34
C GLY A 1014 10.34 26.03 -32.94
N LEU A 1015 9.61 25.20 -32.19
CA LEU A 1015 8.41 24.51 -32.68
C LEU A 1015 7.12 25.25 -32.32
N ALA A 1016 6.13 25.17 -33.21
CA ALA A 1016 4.76 25.62 -32.96
C ALA A 1016 3.98 24.67 -32.04
N LEU A 1017 4.45 23.43 -31.86
CA LEU A 1017 3.83 22.40 -31.04
C LEU A 1017 3.86 22.78 -29.54
N ARG A 1018 2.68 22.90 -28.92
CA ARG A 1018 2.53 23.31 -27.51
C ARG A 1018 1.71 22.27 -26.76
N PHE A 1019 2.23 21.83 -25.62
CA PHE A 1019 1.56 20.91 -24.71
C PHE A 1019 1.09 21.63 -23.45
N ARG A 1020 -0.09 21.25 -22.96
CA ARG A 1020 -0.58 21.67 -21.64
C ARG A 1020 -0.08 20.67 -20.60
N MET A 1021 0.51 21.17 -19.51
CA MET A 1021 1.00 20.32 -18.43
C MET A 1021 -0.08 20.03 -17.37
N GLU A 1022 -1.23 20.71 -17.45
CA GLU A 1022 -2.43 20.49 -16.64
C GLU A 1022 -3.66 21.07 -17.35
N ILE A 1023 -4.85 20.84 -16.79
CA ILE A 1023 -6.15 21.33 -17.26
C ILE A 1023 -6.85 21.98 -16.06
#